data_AF-A0A8J2U939-F1
#
_entry.id   AF-A0A8J2U939-F1
#
_cell.length_a   1.000
_cell.length_b   1.000
_cell.length_c   1.000
_cell.angle_alpha   90.00
_cell.angle_beta   90.00
_cell.angle_gamma   90.00
#
_symmetry.space_group_name_H-M   'P 1'
#
loop_
_entity.id
_entity.type
_entity.pdbx_description
1 polymer ?
#
loop_
_entity_poly.entity_id
_entity_poly.type
_entity_poly.pdbx_seq_one_letter_code
_entity_poly.pdbx_strand_id
1 'polypeptide(L)'
;MLGNHFQLRLKLTHLIAVLVFIPLLILIVMLVRAVFTAHQQVQQAQARQSMVALVAAMDGVAHQHAVERGLTAGFLGSKGTKLRGELASQRGKADKAEKVLVDYAQQSLLVKQSPAIEKAIVGVQRLLRQKGRVRQLVDSLDPSAGAFAYYSNLNRQALNGLQTAMLQLSDPSLGNEVEGLRLLLWLKERAGQARGAMNGAYASKKVSPLKFADIQFYINEINELQKLIDMRMPTPWYQQYQQILQQSAWQQVGQLEQQFLAQTNLNAIQGPEPSVWFGLATDRIKLIKSEADQLSQFLLSHAATQAQSSRQSFWLYACLSVALVIIVVAITSVTMNSTARRVKGIRHVLADAALNKDLSGRTKETAGDELGTIGASVDQMMTELSDIIERVVEISANTSATTDQIDNASNRASDCTAQHHSKTDQIASAIAEMAQSSEEIAGLTEKTFALTGEAEQRGSFSQNKTSEARQSIEHLVASLSESNRVVIDLAKTAEEVSGILDTISGISEQTNLLALNAAIEAARAGELGRGFAVVADEVRNLATKSQQATEEIREVIGAIHDSAESAIEHMNASVETGGRSMSLFDESMTSLQQLFDEIQQVRSMNEQISTAAQQQSCVAQEISERVSDAVDYSNQTLTAVAETKQISVELKKSGDELIARVAGFNTASN
;
A
#
# COMPACT_ATOMS: atom_id res chain seq x y z
N MET A 1 40.26 8.26 15.98
CA MET A 1 39.83 6.84 15.94
C MET A 1 39.17 6.51 17.28
N LEU A 2 38.10 5.70 17.26
CA LEU A 2 37.25 5.23 18.38
C LEU A 2 35.89 5.94 18.49
N GLY A 3 35.03 5.66 17.51
CA GLY A 3 33.58 5.85 17.58
C GLY A 3 32.89 4.62 16.99
N ASN A 4 33.15 3.43 17.55
CA ASN A 4 32.45 2.21 17.15
C ASN A 4 31.08 2.20 17.86
N HIS A 5 30.05 2.56 17.09
CA HIS A 5 28.65 2.38 17.49
C HIS A 5 28.38 0.90 17.76
N PHE A 6 28.37 0.52 19.03
CA PHE A 6 27.89 -0.78 19.48
C PHE A 6 26.35 -0.77 19.41
N GLN A 7 25.79 -0.90 18.21
CA GLN A 7 24.36 -1.16 18.03
C GLN A 7 24.08 -2.59 18.49
N LEU A 8 23.80 -2.76 19.78
CA LEU A 8 23.21 -3.99 20.29
C LEU A 8 21.89 -4.24 19.55
N ARG A 9 21.90 -5.17 18.59
CA ARG A 9 20.70 -5.72 17.95
C ARG A 9 19.94 -6.61 18.92
N LEU A 10 19.47 -6.02 20.02
CA LEU A 10 18.56 -6.68 20.95
C LEU A 10 17.18 -6.76 20.30
N LYS A 11 16.59 -7.95 20.29
CA LYS A 11 15.18 -8.11 19.91
C LYS A 11 14.33 -7.21 20.80
N LEU A 12 13.25 -6.63 20.28
CA LEU A 12 12.34 -5.73 21.01
C LEU A 12 11.95 -6.28 22.39
N THR A 13 11.74 -7.60 22.49
CA THR A 13 11.44 -8.29 23.76
C THR A 13 12.55 -8.17 24.81
N HIS A 14 13.82 -8.17 24.40
CA HIS A 14 14.95 -8.03 25.31
C HIS A 14 15.14 -6.57 25.74
N LEU A 15 14.82 -5.61 24.86
CA LEU A 15 14.85 -4.19 25.20
C LEU A 15 13.80 -3.86 26.28
N ILE A 16 12.58 -4.38 26.11
CA ILE A 16 11.50 -4.24 27.09
C ILE A 16 11.86 -4.92 28.42
N ALA A 17 12.44 -6.13 28.36
CA ALA A 17 12.88 -6.84 29.56
C ALA A 17 13.95 -6.05 30.34
N VAL A 18 14.93 -5.44 29.66
CA VAL A 18 15.96 -4.62 30.30
C VAL A 18 15.37 -3.34 30.92
N LEU A 19 14.41 -2.70 30.24
CA LEU A 19 13.76 -1.48 30.73
C LEU A 19 12.96 -1.74 32.03
N VAL A 20 12.35 -2.92 32.16
CA VAL A 20 11.58 -3.30 33.35
C VAL A 20 12.47 -3.84 34.48
N PHE A 21 13.62 -4.45 34.15
CA PHE A 21 14.49 -5.07 35.14
C PHE A 21 15.04 -4.09 36.18
N ILE A 22 15.47 -2.89 35.75
CA ILE A 22 16.08 -1.90 36.65
C ILE A 22 15.07 -1.39 37.70
N PRO A 23 13.86 -0.91 37.33
CA PRO A 23 12.83 -0.54 38.30
C PRO A 23 12.43 -1.70 39.23
N LEU A 24 12.32 -2.92 38.71
CA LEU A 24 11.98 -4.11 39.49
C LEU A 24 13.05 -4.40 40.56
N LEU A 25 14.33 -4.29 40.20
CA LEU A 25 15.44 -4.49 41.13
C LEU A 25 15.40 -3.46 42.27
N ILE A 26 15.20 -2.19 41.95
CA ILE A 26 15.07 -1.10 42.94
C ILE A 26 13.90 -1.39 43.89
N LEU A 27 12.74 -1.79 43.33
CA LEU A 27 11.55 -2.13 44.11
C LEU A 27 11.82 -3.29 45.07
N ILE A 28 12.47 -4.36 44.61
CA ILE A 28 12.83 -5.52 45.46
C ILE A 28 13.72 -5.08 46.62
N VAL A 29 14.72 -4.24 46.38
CA VAL A 29 15.61 -3.72 47.44
C VAL A 29 14.83 -2.93 48.49
N MET A 30 13.89 -2.06 48.06
CA MET A 30 13.04 -1.31 48.99
C MET A 30 12.12 -2.21 49.82
N LEU A 31 11.51 -3.23 49.21
CA LEU A 31 10.64 -4.18 49.90
C LEU A 31 11.41 -5.02 50.93
N VAL A 32 12.59 -5.51 50.58
CA VAL A 32 13.46 -6.24 51.51
C VAL A 32 13.82 -5.37 52.72
N ARG A 33 14.16 -4.10 52.48
CA ARG A 33 14.45 -3.15 53.56
C ARG A 33 13.25 -2.92 54.48
N ALA A 34 12.04 -2.81 53.93
CA ALA A 34 10.81 -2.64 54.71
C ALA A 34 10.52 -3.86 55.60
N VAL A 35 10.60 -5.07 55.05
CA VAL A 35 10.39 -6.33 55.79
C VAL A 35 11.45 -6.49 56.88
N PHE A 36 12.72 -6.20 56.59
CA PHE A 36 13.80 -6.24 57.56
C PHE A 36 13.58 -5.28 58.73
N THR A 37 13.15 -4.04 58.44
CA THR A 37 12.82 -3.04 59.46
C THR A 37 11.66 -3.50 60.35
N ALA A 38 10.60 -4.06 59.76
CA ALA A 38 9.47 -4.59 60.51
C ALA A 38 9.89 -5.78 61.40
N HIS A 39 10.77 -6.64 60.92
CA HIS A 39 11.31 -7.75 61.71
C HIS A 39 12.07 -7.27 62.95
N GLN A 40 12.90 -6.23 62.79
CA GLN A 40 13.60 -5.62 63.92
C GLN A 40 12.63 -5.05 64.97
N GLN A 41 11.53 -4.43 64.54
CA GLN A 41 10.49 -3.94 65.46
C GLN A 41 9.82 -5.06 66.26
N VAL A 42 9.55 -6.22 65.63
CA VAL A 42 9.01 -7.40 66.34
C VAL A 42 9.98 -7.87 67.43
N GLN A 43 11.26 -8.00 67.10
CA GLN A 43 12.27 -8.44 68.07
C GLN A 43 12.36 -7.48 69.27
N GLN A 44 12.37 -6.17 69.01
CA GLN A 44 12.39 -5.16 70.08
C GLN A 44 11.14 -5.23 70.96
N ALA A 45 9.95 -5.35 70.37
CA ALA A 45 8.70 -5.44 71.13
C ALA A 45 8.61 -6.72 71.98
N GLN A 46 9.13 -7.85 71.50
CA GLN A 46 9.23 -9.09 72.28
C GLN A 46 10.22 -8.99 73.44
N ALA A 47 11.35 -8.31 73.23
CA ALA A 47 12.32 -8.05 74.30
C ALA A 47 11.70 -7.18 75.42
N ARG A 48 10.92 -6.15 75.05
CA ARG A 48 10.15 -5.32 76.01
C ARG A 48 9.15 -6.14 76.82
N GLN A 49 8.33 -6.95 76.15
CA GLN A 49 7.36 -7.82 76.82
C GLN A 49 8.05 -8.78 77.81
N SER A 50 9.17 -9.36 77.38
CA SER A 50 9.97 -10.24 78.23
C SER A 50 10.51 -9.49 79.45
N MET A 51 10.96 -8.25 79.30
CA MET A 51 11.47 -7.45 80.41
C MET A 51 10.39 -7.16 81.46
N VAL A 52 9.21 -6.73 81.02
CA VAL A 52 8.10 -6.46 81.95
C VAL A 52 7.68 -7.74 82.70
N ALA A 53 7.69 -8.89 82.02
CA ALA A 53 7.43 -10.17 82.68
C ALA A 53 8.48 -10.54 83.74
N LEU A 54 9.77 -10.20 83.52
CA LEU A 54 10.81 -10.33 84.56
C LEU A 54 10.51 -9.45 85.77
N VAL A 55 10.09 -8.20 85.54
CA VAL A 55 9.76 -7.26 86.61
C VAL A 55 8.63 -7.81 87.48
N ALA A 56 7.57 -8.32 86.85
CA ALA A 56 6.45 -8.95 87.54
C ALA A 56 6.88 -10.23 88.32
N ALA A 57 7.75 -11.06 87.75
CA ALA A 57 8.26 -12.26 88.42
C ALA A 57 9.10 -11.92 89.67
N MET A 58 9.98 -10.91 89.56
CA MET A 58 10.82 -10.42 90.65
C MET A 58 10.02 -9.73 91.76
N ASP A 59 9.02 -8.91 91.42
CA ASP A 59 8.08 -8.38 92.42
C ASP A 59 7.29 -9.50 93.09
N GLY A 60 6.84 -10.51 92.33
CA GLY A 60 6.19 -11.69 92.89
C GLY A 60 7.04 -12.32 94.00
N VAL A 61 8.34 -12.51 93.75
CA VAL A 61 9.26 -13.02 94.77
C VAL A 61 9.38 -12.06 95.96
N ALA A 62 9.66 -10.78 95.72
CA ALA A 62 9.83 -9.80 96.80
C ALA A 62 8.57 -9.65 97.67
N HIS A 63 7.40 -9.57 97.03
CA HIS A 63 6.12 -9.37 97.71
C HIS A 63 5.73 -10.58 98.55
N GLN A 64 5.72 -11.79 97.99
CA GLN A 64 5.25 -12.97 98.72
C GLN A 64 6.16 -13.31 99.91
N HIS A 65 7.47 -13.05 99.80
CA HIS A 65 8.42 -13.25 100.90
C HIS A 65 8.41 -12.09 101.91
N ALA A 66 8.04 -10.86 101.53
CA ALA A 66 7.75 -9.77 102.48
C ALA A 66 6.55 -10.09 103.39
N VAL A 67 5.50 -10.71 102.85
CA VAL A 67 4.33 -11.14 103.64
C VAL A 67 4.71 -12.31 104.53
N GLU A 68 5.48 -13.28 104.02
CA GLU A 68 6.00 -14.40 104.82
C GLU A 68 6.87 -13.91 105.99
N ARG A 69 7.71 -12.89 105.77
CA ARG A 69 8.49 -12.23 106.83
C ARG A 69 7.60 -11.70 107.95
N GLY A 70 6.52 -11.00 107.61
CA GLY A 70 5.60 -10.41 108.59
C GLY A 70 4.90 -11.47 109.43
N LEU A 71 4.38 -12.52 108.79
CA LEU A 71 3.73 -13.64 109.47
C LEU A 71 4.71 -14.44 110.33
N THR A 72 5.95 -14.61 109.85
CA THR A 72 7.04 -15.25 110.61
C THR A 72 7.37 -14.49 111.89
N ALA A 73 7.48 -13.15 111.80
CA ALA A 73 7.73 -12.31 112.97
C ALA A 73 6.60 -12.40 114.00
N GLY A 74 5.34 -12.41 113.54
CA GLY A 74 4.17 -12.58 114.43
C GLY A 74 4.09 -13.99 115.04
N PHE A 75 4.37 -15.04 114.27
CA PHE A 75 4.42 -16.42 114.75
C PHE A 75 5.47 -16.58 115.85
N LEU A 76 6.71 -16.13 115.62
CA LEU A 76 7.78 -16.16 116.62
C LEU A 76 7.46 -15.29 117.85
N GLY A 77 6.91 -14.09 117.65
CA GLY A 77 6.51 -13.19 118.74
C GLY A 77 5.41 -13.76 119.63
N SER A 78 4.53 -14.60 119.07
CA SER A 78 3.50 -15.33 119.81
C SER A 78 3.98 -16.65 120.43
N LYS A 79 5.29 -16.95 120.35
CA LYS A 79 5.87 -18.25 120.74
C LYS A 79 5.20 -19.44 120.04
N GLY A 80 4.80 -19.25 118.79
CA GLY A 80 4.18 -20.28 117.94
C GLY A 80 2.69 -20.54 118.18
N THR A 81 2.02 -19.73 118.99
CA THR A 81 0.60 -19.92 119.36
C THR A 81 -0.40 -19.29 118.39
N LYS A 82 0.00 -18.28 117.61
CA LYS A 82 -0.84 -17.57 116.63
C LYS A 82 -0.21 -17.61 115.23
N LEU A 83 -1.02 -17.40 114.18
CA LEU A 83 -0.60 -17.23 112.77
C LEU A 83 -0.03 -18.46 112.04
N ARG A 84 -0.16 -19.67 112.59
CA ARG A 84 0.38 -20.90 111.97
C ARG A 84 -0.27 -21.22 110.61
N GLY A 85 -1.60 -21.11 110.51
CA GLY A 85 -2.35 -21.41 109.29
C GLY A 85 -2.10 -20.38 108.19
N GLU A 86 -2.09 -19.10 108.54
CA GLU A 86 -1.78 -17.99 107.64
C GLU A 86 -0.35 -18.10 107.11
N LEU A 87 0.62 -18.46 107.96
CA LEU A 87 2.00 -18.66 107.56
C LEU A 87 2.14 -19.83 106.57
N ALA A 88 1.49 -20.98 106.84
CA ALA A 88 1.51 -22.12 105.92
C ALA A 88 0.90 -21.78 104.54
N SER A 89 -0.24 -21.08 104.53
CA SER A 89 -0.88 -20.61 103.29
C SER A 89 0.01 -19.64 102.52
N GLN A 90 0.66 -18.70 103.22
CA GLN A 90 1.56 -17.73 102.60
C GLN A 90 2.82 -18.38 102.01
N ARG A 91 3.37 -19.42 102.66
CA ARG A 91 4.49 -20.19 102.14
C ARG A 91 4.20 -20.79 100.77
N GLY A 92 2.99 -21.33 100.56
CA GLY A 92 2.56 -21.83 99.25
C GLY A 92 2.48 -20.74 98.18
N LYS A 93 2.11 -19.50 98.53
CA LYS A 93 2.14 -18.35 97.61
C LYS A 93 3.57 -17.93 97.26
N ALA A 94 4.47 -17.95 98.25
CA ALA A 94 5.88 -17.66 98.04
C ALA A 94 6.57 -18.70 97.13
N ASP A 95 6.22 -19.97 97.28
CA ASP A 95 6.76 -21.06 96.46
C ASP A 95 6.28 -20.97 94.99
N LYS A 96 5.01 -20.56 94.79
CA LYS A 96 4.49 -20.27 93.44
C LYS A 96 5.23 -19.11 92.77
N ALA A 97 5.50 -18.03 93.50
CA ALA A 97 6.24 -16.89 92.96
C ALA A 97 7.69 -17.25 92.59
N GLU A 98 8.35 -18.08 93.40
CA GLU A 98 9.67 -18.64 93.04
C GLU A 98 9.62 -19.46 91.75
N LYS A 99 8.62 -20.34 91.61
CA LYS A 99 8.46 -21.15 90.40
C LYS A 99 8.30 -20.27 89.15
N VAL A 100 7.50 -19.21 89.21
CA VAL A 100 7.34 -18.26 88.09
C VAL A 100 8.67 -17.64 87.67
N LEU A 101 9.52 -17.23 88.63
CA LEU A 101 10.83 -16.67 88.33
C LEU A 101 11.77 -17.71 87.70
N VAL A 102 11.75 -18.96 88.19
CA VAL A 102 12.56 -20.06 87.64
C VAL A 102 12.13 -20.43 86.22
N ASP A 103 10.83 -20.58 85.99
CA ASP A 103 10.27 -20.91 84.67
C ASP A 103 10.59 -19.79 83.67
N TYR A 104 10.42 -18.53 84.08
CA TYR A 104 10.84 -17.36 83.29
C TYR A 104 12.33 -17.42 82.92
N ALA A 105 13.20 -17.69 83.89
CA ALA A 105 14.65 -17.73 83.67
C ALA A 105 15.09 -18.78 82.64
N GLN A 106 14.40 -19.92 82.60
CA GLN A 106 14.70 -21.01 81.65
C GLN A 106 14.20 -20.73 80.24
N GLN A 107 13.04 -20.08 80.13
CA GLN A 107 12.34 -19.88 78.85
C GLN A 107 12.70 -18.56 78.16
N SER A 108 13.05 -17.54 78.94
CA SER A 108 13.25 -16.19 78.42
C SER A 108 14.54 -16.06 77.60
N LEU A 109 14.38 -15.71 76.32
CA LEU A 109 15.51 -15.40 75.43
C LEU A 109 16.28 -14.18 75.92
N LEU A 110 15.60 -13.23 76.57
CA LEU A 110 16.21 -12.05 77.19
C LEU A 110 17.26 -12.43 78.24
N VAL A 111 16.99 -13.47 79.03
CA VAL A 111 17.92 -13.97 80.05
C VAL A 111 19.15 -14.57 79.38
N LYS A 112 18.96 -15.39 78.34
CA LYS A 112 20.05 -16.01 77.58
C LYS A 112 20.95 -15.00 76.86
N GLN A 113 20.39 -13.86 76.47
CA GLN A 113 21.10 -12.81 75.72
C GLN A 113 21.74 -11.75 76.60
N SER A 114 21.42 -11.70 77.90
CA SER A 114 21.94 -10.69 78.80
C SER A 114 22.58 -11.31 80.06
N PRO A 115 23.93 -11.42 80.10
CA PRO A 115 24.66 -11.92 81.26
C PRO A 115 24.37 -11.14 82.55
N ALA A 116 24.03 -9.85 82.43
CA ALA A 116 23.67 -9.00 83.57
C ALA A 116 22.32 -9.42 84.19
N ILE A 117 21.31 -9.69 83.36
CA ILE A 117 19.99 -10.15 83.79
C ILE A 117 20.08 -11.56 84.38
N GLU A 118 20.82 -12.45 83.71
CA GLU A 118 21.08 -13.80 84.22
C GLU A 118 21.71 -13.75 85.61
N LYS A 119 22.76 -12.96 85.79
CA LYS A 119 23.44 -12.79 87.09
C LYS A 119 22.50 -12.26 88.18
N ALA A 120 21.62 -11.32 87.84
CA ALA A 120 20.62 -10.79 88.77
C ALA A 120 19.64 -11.88 89.25
N ILE A 121 19.11 -12.70 88.33
CA ILE A 121 18.22 -13.82 88.63
C ILE A 121 18.92 -14.87 89.48
N VAL A 122 20.14 -15.26 89.10
CA VAL A 122 20.94 -16.26 89.83
C VAL A 122 21.21 -15.81 91.27
N GLY A 123 21.42 -14.51 91.50
CA GLY A 123 21.58 -13.95 92.84
C GLY A 123 20.36 -14.20 93.74
N VAL A 124 19.15 -14.01 93.21
CA VAL A 124 17.88 -14.26 93.92
C VAL A 124 17.67 -15.76 94.12
N GLN A 125 17.88 -16.58 93.09
CA GLN A 125 17.74 -18.03 93.15
C GLN A 125 18.68 -18.66 94.21
N ARG A 126 19.88 -18.12 94.39
CA ARG A 126 20.81 -18.58 95.42
C ARG A 126 20.24 -18.40 96.83
N LEU A 127 19.61 -17.26 97.10
CA LEU A 127 18.96 -17.00 98.39
C LEU A 127 17.75 -17.91 98.58
N LEU A 128 16.88 -18.05 97.55
CA LEU A 128 15.70 -18.91 97.60
C LEU A 128 16.02 -20.37 97.97
N ARG A 129 17.16 -20.91 97.53
CA ARG A 129 17.62 -22.26 97.94
C ARG A 129 17.86 -22.41 99.45
N GLN A 130 18.14 -21.32 100.17
CA GLN A 130 18.35 -21.33 101.62
C GLN A 130 17.04 -21.22 102.42
N LYS A 131 15.92 -20.88 101.77
CA LYS A 131 14.60 -20.68 102.38
C LYS A 131 14.14 -21.86 103.23
N GLY A 132 14.36 -23.09 102.75
CA GLY A 132 13.94 -24.31 103.46
C GLY A 132 14.54 -24.41 104.86
N ARG A 133 15.84 -24.11 105.00
CA ARG A 133 16.55 -24.08 106.29
C ARG A 133 15.97 -23.01 107.22
N VAL A 134 15.69 -21.81 106.69
CA VAL A 134 15.13 -20.71 107.50
C VAL A 134 13.73 -21.07 108.02
N ARG A 135 12.88 -21.66 107.17
CA ARG A 135 11.55 -22.14 107.58
C ARG A 135 11.62 -23.19 108.69
N GLN A 136 12.56 -24.14 108.60
CA GLN A 136 12.78 -25.16 109.64
C GLN A 136 13.15 -24.53 111.00
N LEU A 137 14.08 -23.57 111.02
CA LEU A 137 14.47 -22.87 112.26
C LEU A 137 13.32 -22.04 112.84
N VAL A 138 12.49 -21.44 111.99
CA VAL A 138 11.27 -20.72 112.41
C VAL A 138 10.27 -21.67 113.05
N ASP A 139 10.04 -22.84 112.44
CA ASP A 139 9.07 -23.82 112.92
C ASP A 139 9.50 -24.45 114.25
N SER A 140 10.82 -24.55 114.51
CA SER A 140 11.38 -24.99 115.80
C SER A 140 11.48 -23.88 116.86
N LEU A 141 10.99 -22.67 116.57
CA LEU A 141 11.09 -21.49 117.44
C LEU A 141 12.54 -21.14 117.85
N ASP A 142 13.52 -21.46 117.00
CA ASP A 142 14.93 -21.19 117.29
C ASP A 142 15.20 -19.67 117.29
N PRO A 143 15.72 -19.08 118.39
CA PRO A 143 16.06 -17.66 118.44
C PRO A 143 17.09 -17.22 117.39
N SER A 144 17.89 -18.16 116.86
CA SER A 144 18.89 -17.94 115.83
C SER A 144 18.34 -17.99 114.39
N ALA A 145 17.02 -18.17 114.21
CA ALA A 145 16.39 -18.31 112.89
C ALA A 145 16.68 -17.15 111.92
N GLY A 146 16.98 -15.94 112.42
CA GLY A 146 17.42 -14.80 111.61
C GLY A 146 16.43 -14.40 110.49
N ALA A 147 15.18 -14.86 110.56
CA ALA A 147 14.26 -14.87 109.44
C ALA A 147 13.94 -13.48 108.91
N PHE A 148 13.88 -12.47 109.79
CA PHE A 148 13.69 -11.08 109.39
C PHE A 148 14.81 -10.59 108.47
N ALA A 149 16.08 -10.79 108.86
CA ALA A 149 17.24 -10.38 108.09
C ALA A 149 17.35 -11.16 106.77
N TYR A 150 17.06 -12.47 106.80
CA TYR A 150 17.05 -13.31 105.61
C TYR A 150 16.02 -12.83 104.57
N TYR A 151 14.74 -12.69 104.96
CA TYR A 151 13.71 -12.27 104.02
C TYR A 151 13.92 -10.82 103.56
N SER A 152 14.42 -9.93 104.42
CA SER A 152 14.83 -8.58 104.00
C SER A 152 15.97 -8.59 102.99
N ASN A 153 16.94 -9.51 103.10
CA ASN A 153 18.01 -9.65 102.11
C ASN A 153 17.47 -10.23 100.79
N LEU A 154 16.61 -11.25 100.85
CA LEU A 154 15.97 -11.83 99.66
C LEU A 154 15.16 -10.77 98.88
N ASN A 155 14.32 -10.00 99.58
CA ASN A 155 13.53 -8.94 98.96
C ASN A 155 14.43 -7.87 98.34
N ARG A 156 15.46 -7.42 99.07
CA ARG A 156 16.47 -6.48 98.55
C ARG A 156 17.13 -7.00 97.29
N GLN A 157 17.56 -8.26 97.28
CA GLN A 157 18.22 -8.87 96.12
C GLN A 157 17.28 -8.93 94.91
N ALA A 158 16.01 -9.26 95.12
CA ALA A 158 15.00 -9.28 94.07
C ALA A 158 14.76 -7.88 93.49
N LEU A 159 14.57 -6.87 94.35
CA LEU A 159 14.34 -5.49 93.93
C LEU A 159 15.59 -4.82 93.32
N ASN A 160 16.79 -5.15 93.77
CA ASN A 160 18.04 -4.68 93.14
C ASN A 160 18.29 -5.36 91.79
N GLY A 161 17.85 -6.62 91.64
CA GLY A 161 17.90 -7.33 90.37
C GLY A 161 17.12 -6.61 89.27
N LEU A 162 16.01 -5.96 89.62
CA LEU A 162 15.22 -5.13 88.70
C LEU A 162 16.05 -4.00 88.10
N GLN A 163 16.85 -3.30 88.91
CA GLN A 163 17.68 -2.18 88.46
C GLN A 163 18.71 -2.63 87.42
N THR A 164 19.31 -3.81 87.63
CA THR A 164 20.28 -4.38 86.66
C THR A 164 19.60 -4.71 85.34
N ALA A 165 18.38 -5.24 85.40
CA ALA A 165 17.60 -5.54 84.21
C ALA A 165 17.19 -4.28 83.45
N MET A 166 16.85 -3.20 84.16
CA MET A 166 16.47 -1.92 83.56
C MET A 166 17.58 -1.23 82.80
N LEU A 167 18.85 -1.36 83.23
CA LEU A 167 19.99 -0.77 82.51
C LEU A 167 20.18 -1.36 81.09
N GLN A 168 19.49 -2.45 80.77
CA GLN A 168 19.51 -3.09 79.46
C GLN A 168 18.32 -2.65 78.58
N LEU A 169 17.44 -1.76 79.05
CA LEU A 169 16.32 -1.24 78.28
C LEU A 169 16.78 -0.16 77.30
N SER A 170 16.53 -0.38 76.01
CA SER A 170 16.75 0.61 74.93
C SER A 170 15.53 1.51 74.69
N ASP A 171 14.44 1.34 75.44
CA ASP A 171 13.20 2.10 75.30
C ASP A 171 13.07 3.11 76.46
N PRO A 172 13.23 4.42 76.20
CA PRO A 172 13.13 5.44 77.25
C PRO A 172 11.76 5.54 77.90
N SER A 173 10.68 5.30 77.15
CA SER A 173 9.31 5.41 77.65
C SER A 173 9.00 4.28 78.61
N LEU A 174 9.28 3.04 78.20
CA LEU A 174 9.10 1.86 79.04
C LEU A 174 10.05 1.91 80.26
N GLY A 175 11.26 2.42 80.08
CA GLY A 175 12.24 2.60 81.15
C GLY A 175 11.72 3.46 82.30
N ASN A 176 11.02 4.56 81.99
CA ASN A 176 10.45 5.45 83.00
C ASN A 176 9.29 4.81 83.77
N GLU A 177 8.41 4.06 83.10
CA GLU A 177 7.29 3.39 83.76
C GLU A 177 7.76 2.22 84.64
N VAL A 178 8.76 1.46 84.18
CA VAL A 178 9.38 0.39 84.99
C VAL A 178 10.14 0.99 86.18
N GLU A 179 10.76 2.16 86.03
CA GLU A 179 11.39 2.89 87.15
C GLU A 179 10.36 3.35 88.18
N GLY A 180 9.24 3.90 87.72
CA GLY A 180 8.12 4.26 88.60
C GLY A 180 7.63 3.06 89.41
N LEU A 181 7.46 1.90 88.76
CA LEU A 181 7.09 0.66 89.44
C LEU A 181 8.14 0.26 90.47
N ARG A 182 9.42 0.25 90.10
CA ARG A 182 10.52 -0.13 91.01
C ARG A 182 10.55 0.75 92.26
N LEU A 183 10.32 2.06 92.12
CA LEU A 183 10.28 2.99 93.24
C LEU A 183 9.11 2.70 94.19
N LEU A 184 7.91 2.41 93.67
CA LEU A 184 6.75 1.99 94.48
C LEU A 184 7.03 0.69 95.23
N LEU A 185 7.71 -0.26 94.59
CA LEU A 185 8.08 -1.54 95.21
C LEU A 185 9.07 -1.36 96.36
N TRP A 186 10.05 -0.46 96.20
CA TRP A 186 10.97 -0.10 97.27
C TRP A 186 10.27 0.63 98.43
N LEU A 187 9.36 1.55 98.11
CA LEU A 187 8.55 2.27 99.09
C LEU A 187 7.69 1.30 99.90
N LYS A 188 7.06 0.32 99.23
CA LYS A 188 6.31 -0.79 99.84
C LYS A 188 7.17 -1.60 100.80
N GLU A 189 8.39 -1.97 100.38
CA GLU A 189 9.30 -2.78 101.19
C GLU A 189 9.76 -2.03 102.45
N ARG A 190 10.15 -0.76 102.32
CA ARG A 190 10.56 0.07 103.47
C ARG A 190 9.41 0.32 104.44
N ALA A 191 8.21 0.62 103.95
CA ALA A 191 7.01 0.72 104.78
C ALA A 191 6.72 -0.59 105.53
N GLY A 192 6.96 -1.74 104.90
CA GLY A 192 6.84 -3.06 105.53
C GLY A 192 7.87 -3.30 106.65
N GLN A 193 9.11 -2.84 106.49
CA GLN A 193 10.16 -2.92 107.50
C GLN A 193 9.86 -1.99 108.69
N ALA A 194 9.50 -0.74 108.42
CA ALA A 194 9.10 0.24 109.44
C ALA A 194 7.91 -0.27 110.26
N ARG A 195 6.85 -0.78 109.60
CA ARG A 195 5.70 -1.41 110.27
C ARG A 195 6.13 -2.47 111.25
N GLY A 196 6.94 -3.45 110.81
CA GLY A 196 7.36 -4.58 111.65
C GLY A 196 8.22 -4.15 112.84
N ALA A 197 9.20 -3.28 112.60
CA ALA A 197 10.13 -2.82 113.62
C ALA A 197 9.46 -1.94 114.69
N MET A 198 8.64 -0.97 114.27
CA MET A 198 7.89 -0.11 115.19
C MET A 198 6.83 -0.88 115.98
N ASN A 199 6.18 -1.88 115.36
CA ASN A 199 5.23 -2.73 116.07
C ASN A 199 5.90 -3.49 117.24
N GLY A 200 7.14 -3.96 117.03
CA GLY A 200 7.94 -4.57 118.09
C GLY A 200 8.31 -3.59 119.21
N ALA A 201 8.62 -2.33 118.86
CA ALA A 201 8.94 -1.28 119.83
C ALA A 201 7.69 -0.91 120.68
N TYR A 202 6.52 -0.72 120.06
CA TYR A 202 5.28 -0.44 120.78
C TYR A 202 4.81 -1.61 121.65
N ALA A 203 4.97 -2.85 121.20
CA ALA A 203 4.59 -4.04 121.96
C ALA A 203 5.48 -4.28 123.19
N SER A 204 6.78 -4.00 123.08
CA SER A 204 7.73 -4.18 124.19
C SER A 204 7.91 -2.93 125.07
N LYS A 205 7.34 -1.79 124.66
CA LYS A 205 7.47 -0.45 125.28
C LYS A 205 8.93 0.02 125.45
N LYS A 206 9.89 -0.65 124.80
CA LYS A 206 11.32 -0.32 124.83
C LYS A 206 11.99 -0.66 123.50
N VAL A 207 13.08 0.03 123.17
CA VAL A 207 13.83 -0.21 121.94
C VAL A 207 15.33 -0.03 122.20
N SER A 208 16.17 -0.94 121.69
CA SER A 208 17.62 -0.76 121.76
C SER A 208 18.07 0.36 120.82
N PRO A 209 19.16 1.10 121.11
CA PRO A 209 19.69 2.13 120.22
C PRO A 209 19.87 1.67 118.76
N LEU A 210 20.36 0.44 118.55
CA LEU A 210 20.55 -0.13 117.22
C LEU A 210 19.22 -0.29 116.46
N LYS A 211 18.19 -0.86 117.10
CA LYS A 211 16.84 -0.98 116.51
C LYS A 211 16.16 0.37 116.27
N PHE A 212 16.43 1.37 117.12
CA PHE A 212 15.93 2.73 116.89
C PHE A 212 16.57 3.34 115.65
N ALA A 213 17.90 3.18 115.48
CA ALA A 213 18.61 3.58 114.27
C ALA A 213 18.10 2.85 113.01
N ASP A 214 17.78 1.54 113.10
CA ASP A 214 17.16 0.80 111.99
C ASP A 214 15.80 1.39 111.59
N ILE A 215 14.94 1.72 112.57
CA ILE A 215 13.63 2.34 112.32
C ILE A 215 13.81 3.72 111.69
N GLN A 216 14.73 4.54 112.22
CA GLN A 216 15.07 5.84 111.65
C GLN A 216 15.55 5.74 110.21
N PHE A 217 16.41 4.75 109.92
CA PHE A 217 16.85 4.47 108.56
C PHE A 217 15.67 4.12 107.64
N TYR A 218 14.74 3.25 108.08
CA TYR A 218 13.58 2.91 107.26
C TYR A 218 12.67 4.11 106.97
N ILE A 219 12.41 4.96 107.96
CA ILE A 219 11.56 6.16 107.80
C ILE A 219 12.24 7.17 106.87
N ASN A 220 13.55 7.40 107.03
CA ASN A 220 14.31 8.28 106.15
C ASN A 220 14.30 7.78 104.70
N GLU A 221 14.50 6.48 104.48
CA GLU A 221 14.43 5.87 103.15
C GLU A 221 13.03 5.98 102.54
N ILE A 222 11.97 5.87 103.33
CA ILE A 222 10.59 6.12 102.86
C ILE A 222 10.49 7.56 102.33
N ASN A 223 10.99 8.55 103.07
CA ASN A 223 10.95 9.96 102.65
C ASN A 223 11.78 10.21 101.38
N GLU A 224 12.96 9.61 101.26
CA GLU A 224 13.77 9.73 100.04
C GLU A 224 13.11 9.05 98.83
N LEU A 225 12.48 7.90 99.01
CA LEU A 225 11.72 7.25 97.95
C LEU A 225 10.52 8.08 97.49
N GLN A 226 9.83 8.77 98.41
CA GLN A 226 8.74 9.68 98.04
C GLN A 226 9.26 10.82 97.13
N LYS A 227 10.38 11.47 97.49
CA LYS A 227 11.01 12.50 96.64
C LYS A 227 11.41 11.96 95.27
N LEU A 228 11.95 10.74 95.21
CA LEU A 228 12.33 10.10 93.95
C LEU A 228 11.11 9.79 93.08
N ILE A 229 9.99 9.36 93.69
CA ILE A 229 8.73 9.14 92.98
C ILE A 229 8.21 10.46 92.41
N ASP A 230 8.26 11.55 93.19
CA ASP A 230 7.83 12.88 92.74
C ASP A 230 8.63 13.38 91.53
N MET A 231 9.91 13.01 91.43
CA MET A 231 10.78 13.44 90.32
C MET A 231 10.71 12.53 89.09
N ARG A 232 10.38 11.23 89.25
CA ARG A 232 10.59 10.23 88.18
C ARG A 232 9.33 9.52 87.71
N MET A 233 8.24 9.56 88.48
CA MET A 233 7.05 8.83 88.11
C MET A 233 6.35 9.50 86.90
N PRO A 234 6.08 8.76 85.81
CA PRO A 234 5.39 9.33 84.66
C PRO A 234 3.91 9.59 84.94
N THR A 235 3.32 10.60 84.30
CA THR A 235 1.86 10.80 84.24
C THR A 235 1.24 9.67 83.39
N PRO A 236 0.13 9.01 83.81
CA PRO A 236 -0.81 9.38 84.89
C PRO A 236 -0.49 8.81 86.28
N TRP A 237 0.48 7.91 86.41
CA TRP A 237 0.82 7.23 87.67
C TRP A 237 1.20 8.21 88.78
N TYR A 238 1.90 9.29 88.43
CA TYR A 238 2.21 10.35 89.39
C TYR A 238 0.96 10.99 90.00
N GLN A 239 -0.09 11.21 89.21
CA GLN A 239 -1.35 11.80 89.70
C GLN A 239 -2.09 10.84 90.64
N GLN A 240 -2.09 9.54 90.33
CA GLN A 240 -2.68 8.51 91.19
C GLN A 240 -1.90 8.36 92.51
N TYR A 241 -0.57 8.36 92.43
CA TYR A 241 0.29 8.39 93.61
C TYR A 241 0.04 9.59 94.53
N GLN A 242 -0.13 10.80 93.97
CA GLN A 242 -0.46 11.99 94.77
C GLN A 242 -1.80 11.85 95.51
N GLN A 243 -2.79 11.16 94.93
CA GLN A 243 -4.06 10.87 95.61
C GLN A 243 -3.88 9.91 96.80
N ILE A 244 -2.95 8.95 96.70
CA ILE A 244 -2.61 8.04 97.81
C ILE A 244 -2.04 8.80 99.00
N LEU A 245 -1.19 9.81 98.76
CA LEU A 245 -0.60 10.62 99.82
C LEU A 245 -1.67 11.36 100.63
N GLN A 246 -2.81 11.71 100.03
CA GLN A 246 -3.90 12.42 100.70
C GLN A 246 -4.79 11.51 101.55
N GLN A 247 -4.64 10.18 101.48
CA GLN A 247 -5.49 9.28 102.24
C GLN A 247 -5.16 9.32 103.74
N SER A 248 -6.19 9.12 104.57
CA SER A 248 -6.08 9.20 106.03
C SER A 248 -5.04 8.24 106.61
N ALA A 249 -4.97 7.01 106.09
CA ALA A 249 -3.97 6.02 106.50
C ALA A 249 -2.53 6.49 106.22
N TRP A 250 -2.30 7.20 105.11
CA TRP A 250 -0.98 7.73 104.78
C TRP A 250 -0.56 8.82 105.78
N GLN A 251 -1.43 9.79 106.01
CA GLN A 251 -1.19 10.93 106.89
C GLN A 251 -1.00 10.52 108.34
N GLN A 252 -1.85 9.63 108.87
CA GLN A 252 -1.76 9.16 110.25
C GLN A 252 -0.47 8.36 110.50
N VAL A 253 -0.07 7.50 109.57
CA VAL A 253 1.16 6.72 109.72
C VAL A 253 2.39 7.64 109.66
N GLY A 254 2.41 8.63 108.77
CA GLY A 254 3.50 9.62 108.71
C GLY A 254 3.64 10.42 110.00
N GLN A 255 2.51 10.83 110.61
CA GLN A 255 2.52 11.50 111.92
C GLN A 255 3.07 10.62 113.03
N LEU A 256 2.65 9.35 113.10
CA LEU A 256 3.12 8.38 114.09
C LEU A 256 4.63 8.07 113.91
N GLU A 257 5.12 8.01 112.68
CA GLU A 257 6.55 7.87 112.37
C GLU A 257 7.35 9.06 112.89
N GLN A 258 6.89 10.29 112.66
CA GLN A 258 7.57 11.48 113.20
C GLN A 258 7.52 11.55 114.73
N GLN A 259 6.37 11.21 115.33
CA GLN A 259 6.25 11.12 116.79
C GLN A 259 7.17 10.05 117.38
N PHE A 260 7.38 8.92 116.70
CA PHE A 260 8.32 7.90 117.12
C PHE A 260 9.77 8.43 117.11
N LEU A 261 10.15 9.13 116.04
CA LEU A 261 11.50 9.70 115.90
C LEU A 261 11.80 10.82 116.91
N ALA A 262 10.77 11.51 117.40
CA ALA A 262 10.91 12.57 118.40
C ALA A 262 11.17 12.05 119.83
N GLN A 263 11.05 10.75 120.09
CA GLN A 263 11.20 10.18 121.43
C GLN A 263 12.67 10.06 121.84
N THR A 264 13.02 10.60 123.01
CA THR A 264 14.39 10.57 123.56
C THR A 264 14.61 9.45 124.57
N ASN A 265 13.54 8.95 125.22
CA ASN A 265 13.62 7.86 126.21
C ASN A 265 13.32 6.49 125.57
N LEU A 266 14.37 5.77 125.20
CA LEU A 266 14.25 4.47 124.53
C LEU A 266 13.78 3.32 125.43
N ASN A 267 13.74 3.52 126.76
CA ASN A 267 13.26 2.51 127.71
C ASN A 267 11.77 2.66 128.05
N ALA A 268 11.10 3.71 127.54
CA ALA A 268 9.69 3.99 127.78
C ALA A 268 9.02 4.55 126.51
N ILE A 269 9.00 3.74 125.45
CA ILE A 269 8.43 4.11 124.16
C ILE A 269 6.92 4.31 124.28
N GLN A 270 6.47 5.50 123.92
CA GLN A 270 5.06 5.90 123.84
C GLN A 270 4.51 5.70 122.42
N GLY A 271 3.24 5.39 122.31
CA GLY A 271 2.57 5.20 121.03
C GLY A 271 1.26 4.44 121.15
N PRO A 272 0.53 4.28 120.03
CA PRO A 272 -0.74 3.56 120.01
C PRO A 272 -0.57 2.09 120.34
N GLU A 273 -1.69 1.41 120.61
CA GLU A 273 -1.70 -0.04 120.76
C GLU A 273 -1.11 -0.73 119.52
N PRO A 274 -0.31 -1.81 119.66
CA PRO A 274 0.33 -2.47 118.52
C PRO A 274 -0.65 -2.89 117.43
N SER A 275 -1.86 -3.32 117.79
CA SER A 275 -2.92 -3.65 116.83
C SER A 275 -3.36 -2.45 115.98
N VAL A 276 -3.43 -1.25 116.57
CA VAL A 276 -3.80 -0.01 115.89
C VAL A 276 -2.69 0.44 114.94
N TRP A 277 -1.44 0.47 115.40
CA TRP A 277 -0.29 0.76 114.54
C TRP A 277 -0.20 -0.23 113.37
N PHE A 278 -0.31 -1.53 113.66
CA PHE A 278 -0.21 -2.57 112.66
C PHE A 278 -1.32 -2.45 111.61
N GLY A 279 -2.56 -2.12 112.01
CA GLY A 279 -3.69 -1.85 111.12
C GLY A 279 -3.40 -0.68 110.18
N LEU A 280 -3.13 0.50 110.73
CA LEU A 280 -2.88 1.73 109.95
C LEU A 280 -1.70 1.58 108.97
N ALA A 281 -0.58 1.03 109.44
CA ALA A 281 0.58 0.80 108.58
C ALA A 281 0.32 -0.27 107.53
N THR A 282 -0.55 -1.26 107.80
CA THR A 282 -1.00 -2.23 106.80
C THR A 282 -1.87 -1.58 105.74
N ASP A 283 -2.76 -0.66 106.13
CA ASP A 283 -3.60 0.07 105.18
C ASP A 283 -2.75 0.97 104.26
N ARG A 284 -1.74 1.68 104.79
CA ARG A 284 -0.75 2.40 103.96
C ARG A 284 -0.07 1.48 102.93
N ILE A 285 0.36 0.29 103.35
CA ILE A 285 0.99 -0.69 102.45
C ILE A 285 0.01 -1.18 101.37
N LYS A 286 -1.28 -1.37 101.70
CA LYS A 286 -2.31 -1.74 100.71
C LYS A 286 -2.47 -0.68 99.63
N LEU A 287 -2.37 0.61 99.98
CA LEU A 287 -2.43 1.70 98.99
C LEU A 287 -1.26 1.64 98.00
N ILE A 288 -0.03 1.53 98.52
CA ILE A 288 1.17 1.40 97.67
C ILE A 288 1.08 0.15 96.80
N LYS A 289 0.58 -0.97 97.36
CA LYS A 289 0.41 -2.22 96.62
C LYS A 289 -0.61 -2.07 95.50
N SER A 290 -1.75 -1.44 95.76
CA SER A 290 -2.79 -1.25 94.75
C SER A 290 -2.24 -0.50 93.54
N GLU A 291 -1.49 0.57 93.79
CA GLU A 291 -0.84 1.37 92.73
C GLU A 291 0.19 0.56 91.94
N ALA A 292 1.08 -0.14 92.66
CA ALA A 292 2.10 -0.98 92.04
C ALA A 292 1.49 -2.12 91.19
N ASP A 293 0.40 -2.73 91.67
CA ASP A 293 -0.31 -3.80 90.94
C ASP A 293 -0.95 -3.24 89.65
N GLN A 294 -1.57 -2.05 89.71
CA GLN A 294 -2.15 -1.40 88.53
C GLN A 294 -1.08 -1.05 87.49
N LEU A 295 0.03 -0.44 87.91
CA LEU A 295 1.14 -0.11 87.02
C LEU A 295 1.78 -1.37 86.42
N SER A 296 1.95 -2.42 87.22
CA SER A 296 2.47 -3.70 86.72
C SER A 296 1.54 -4.35 85.68
N GLN A 297 0.22 -4.31 85.87
CA GLN A 297 -0.74 -4.86 84.91
C GLN A 297 -0.80 -4.03 83.63
N PHE A 298 -0.76 -2.71 83.75
CA PHE A 298 -0.67 -1.81 82.60
C PHE A 298 0.57 -2.13 81.76
N LEU A 299 1.74 -2.20 82.39
CA LEU A 299 2.98 -2.54 81.70
C LEU A 299 2.90 -3.89 80.97
N LEU A 300 2.34 -4.92 81.61
CA LEU A 300 2.22 -6.26 81.03
C LEU A 300 1.31 -6.27 79.79
N SER A 301 0.16 -5.61 79.89
CA SER A 301 -0.83 -5.51 78.79
C SER A 301 -0.35 -4.62 77.65
N HIS A 302 0.29 -3.49 77.96
CA HIS A 302 0.83 -2.57 76.96
C HIS A 302 1.94 -3.23 76.16
N ALA A 303 2.90 -3.88 76.83
CA ALA A 303 4.00 -4.57 76.16
C ALA A 303 3.52 -5.76 75.31
N ALA A 304 2.52 -6.51 75.78
CA ALA A 304 1.90 -7.60 75.00
C ALA A 304 1.18 -7.08 73.74
N THR A 305 0.42 -5.99 73.88
CA THR A 305 -0.30 -5.37 72.75
C THR A 305 0.68 -4.83 71.70
N GLN A 306 1.76 -4.19 72.13
CA GLN A 306 2.80 -3.68 71.22
C GLN A 306 3.55 -4.80 70.49
N ALA A 307 3.81 -5.93 71.16
CA ALA A 307 4.40 -7.11 70.53
C ALA A 307 3.47 -7.72 69.47
N GLN A 308 2.17 -7.78 69.76
CA GLN A 308 1.17 -8.28 68.81
C GLN A 308 1.01 -7.35 67.60
N SER A 309 0.92 -6.03 67.80
CA SER A 309 0.79 -5.07 66.69
C SER A 309 2.02 -5.09 65.78
N SER A 310 3.23 -5.16 66.36
CA SER A 310 4.47 -5.28 65.58
C SER A 310 4.48 -6.55 64.72
N ARG A 311 3.99 -7.69 65.25
CA ARG A 311 3.88 -8.95 64.51
C ARG A 311 2.87 -8.87 63.37
N GLN A 312 1.73 -8.20 63.58
CA GLN A 312 0.73 -7.99 62.53
C GLN A 312 1.28 -7.10 61.40
N SER A 313 1.95 -5.99 61.74
CA SER A 313 2.60 -5.12 60.75
C SER A 313 3.65 -5.85 59.92
N PHE A 314 4.45 -6.73 60.55
CA PHE A 314 5.41 -7.56 59.83
C PHE A 314 4.75 -8.44 58.75
N TRP A 315 3.70 -9.18 59.12
CA TRP A 315 2.99 -10.05 58.16
C TRP A 315 2.29 -9.25 57.06
N LEU A 316 1.72 -8.10 57.40
CA LEU A 316 1.12 -7.20 56.41
C LEU A 316 2.15 -6.74 55.37
N TYR A 317 3.32 -6.26 55.81
CA TYR A 317 4.39 -5.84 54.90
C TYR A 317 4.95 -7.00 54.07
N ALA A 318 5.11 -8.19 54.65
CA ALA A 318 5.57 -9.37 53.94
C ALA A 318 4.58 -9.79 52.82
N CYS A 319 3.28 -9.89 53.13
CA CYS A 319 2.25 -10.26 52.16
C CYS A 319 2.11 -9.22 51.04
N LEU A 320 2.11 -7.93 51.37
CA LEU A 320 1.98 -6.86 50.37
C LEU A 320 3.19 -6.81 49.44
N SER A 321 4.40 -7.07 49.97
CA SER A 321 5.62 -7.18 49.17
C SER A 321 5.53 -8.31 48.14
N VAL A 322 5.07 -9.50 48.55
CA VAL A 322 4.90 -10.65 47.66
C VAL A 322 3.84 -10.38 46.58
N ALA A 323 2.68 -9.83 46.98
CA ALA A 323 1.61 -9.50 46.04
C ALA A 323 2.07 -8.50 44.97
N LEU A 324 2.81 -7.46 45.37
CA LEU A 324 3.33 -6.45 44.44
C LEU A 324 4.31 -7.04 43.42
N VAL A 325 5.20 -7.92 43.86
CA VAL A 325 6.14 -8.62 42.95
C VAL A 325 5.37 -9.46 41.93
N ILE A 326 4.35 -10.22 42.36
CA ILE A 326 3.51 -11.04 41.46
C ILE A 326 2.81 -10.16 40.41
N ILE A 327 2.24 -9.02 40.82
CA ILE A 327 1.54 -8.10 39.92
C ILE A 327 2.50 -7.55 38.85
N VAL A 328 3.68 -7.09 39.24
CA VAL A 328 4.67 -6.53 38.29
C VAL A 328 5.15 -7.61 37.31
N VAL A 329 5.38 -8.83 37.78
CA VAL A 329 5.77 -9.96 36.91
C VAL A 329 4.64 -10.33 35.93
N ALA A 330 3.39 -10.36 36.40
CA ALA A 330 2.23 -10.68 35.58
C ALA A 330 1.99 -9.64 34.47
N ILE A 331 1.98 -8.34 34.82
CA ILE A 331 1.82 -7.24 33.86
C ILE A 331 2.90 -7.31 32.78
N THR A 332 4.17 -7.46 33.20
CA THR A 332 5.32 -7.56 32.29
C THR A 332 5.21 -8.77 31.35
N SER A 333 4.75 -9.91 31.85
CA SER A 333 4.58 -11.12 31.05
C SER A 333 3.46 -10.97 30.02
N VAL A 334 2.33 -10.37 30.40
CA VAL A 334 1.18 -10.15 29.51
C VAL A 334 1.54 -9.18 28.38
N THR A 335 2.17 -8.04 28.70
CA THR A 335 2.56 -7.05 27.69
C THR A 335 3.61 -7.61 26.73
N MET A 336 4.65 -8.27 27.26
CA MET A 336 5.71 -8.84 26.43
C MET A 336 5.19 -9.93 25.49
N ASN A 337 4.24 -10.75 25.95
CA ASN A 337 3.65 -11.83 25.14
C ASN A 337 2.59 -11.33 24.15
N SER A 338 1.95 -10.18 24.38
CA SER A 338 1.04 -9.57 23.40
C SER A 338 1.84 -8.91 22.27
N THR A 339 2.84 -8.10 22.60
CA THR A 339 3.69 -7.42 21.61
C THR A 339 4.44 -8.42 20.73
N ALA A 340 5.01 -9.49 21.32
CA ALA A 340 5.72 -10.51 20.56
C ALA A 340 4.81 -11.26 19.57
N ARG A 341 3.55 -11.53 19.94
CA ARG A 341 2.57 -12.19 19.06
C ARG A 341 2.19 -11.29 17.87
N ARG A 342 1.90 -10.01 18.12
CA ARG A 342 1.51 -9.04 17.10
C ARG A 342 2.63 -8.79 16.08
N VAL A 343 3.86 -8.60 16.55
CA VAL A 343 5.05 -8.49 15.69
C VAL A 343 5.26 -9.77 14.85
N LYS A 344 5.00 -10.95 15.43
CA LYS A 344 5.08 -12.22 14.70
C LYS A 344 4.01 -12.32 13.61
N GLY A 345 2.79 -11.82 13.85
CA GLY A 345 1.70 -11.76 12.88
C GLY A 345 2.06 -10.89 11.67
N ILE A 346 2.48 -9.64 11.90
CA ILE A 346 2.92 -8.72 10.83
C ILE A 346 4.09 -9.33 10.04
N ARG A 347 5.09 -9.89 10.74
CA ARG A 347 6.22 -10.58 10.09
C ARG A 347 5.76 -11.77 9.26
N HIS A 348 4.78 -12.53 9.70
CA HIS A 348 4.31 -13.71 8.98
C HIS A 348 3.69 -13.32 7.65
N VAL A 349 2.79 -12.32 7.64
CA VAL A 349 2.16 -11.81 6.41
C VAL A 349 3.22 -11.27 5.43
N LEU A 350 4.17 -10.48 5.91
CA LEU A 350 5.26 -9.98 5.06
C LEU A 350 6.16 -11.11 4.53
N ALA A 351 6.44 -12.12 5.36
CA ALA A 351 7.26 -13.26 4.94
C ALA A 351 6.53 -14.13 3.92
N ASP A 352 5.21 -14.31 4.05
CA ASP A 352 4.40 -15.03 3.08
C ASP A 352 4.37 -14.31 1.73
N ALA A 353 4.15 -12.99 1.75
CA ALA A 353 4.21 -12.17 0.54
C ALA A 353 5.59 -12.19 -0.12
N ALA A 354 6.68 -12.25 0.65
CA ALA A 354 8.04 -12.25 0.10
C ALA A 354 8.51 -13.63 -0.40
N LEU A 355 8.20 -14.71 0.33
CA LEU A 355 8.70 -16.05 0.04
C LEU A 355 7.73 -16.84 -0.84
N ASN A 356 6.44 -16.77 -0.53
CA ASN A 356 5.40 -17.54 -1.18
C ASN A 356 4.60 -16.71 -2.18
N LYS A 357 4.93 -15.41 -2.32
CA LYS A 357 4.22 -14.45 -3.20
C LYS A 357 2.72 -14.38 -2.91
N ASP A 358 2.33 -14.67 -1.67
CA ASP A 358 0.95 -14.62 -1.23
C ASP A 358 0.58 -13.20 -0.76
N LEU A 359 -0.20 -12.51 -1.57
CA LEU A 359 -0.71 -11.18 -1.30
C LEU A 359 -2.13 -11.20 -0.71
N SER A 360 -2.72 -12.38 -0.49
CA SER A 360 -4.06 -12.54 0.12
C SER A 360 -4.02 -12.38 1.65
N GLY A 361 -2.86 -12.61 2.27
CA GLY A 361 -2.65 -12.50 3.70
C GLY A 361 -2.93 -11.09 4.24
N ARG A 362 -3.58 -11.01 5.40
CA ARG A 362 -3.86 -9.75 6.12
C ARG A 362 -3.44 -9.88 7.57
N THR A 363 -2.91 -8.79 8.13
CA THR A 363 -2.39 -8.75 9.51
C THR A 363 -3.51 -8.85 10.55
N LYS A 364 -4.73 -8.41 10.19
CA LYS A 364 -5.92 -8.37 11.08
C LYS A 364 -5.69 -7.58 12.37
N GLU A 365 -4.73 -6.65 12.36
CA GLU A 365 -4.41 -5.82 13.51
C GLU A 365 -5.42 -4.65 13.60
N THR A 366 -6.21 -4.63 14.68
CA THR A 366 -7.29 -3.65 14.88
C THR A 366 -7.04 -2.66 16.03
N ALA A 367 -5.88 -2.74 16.69
CA ALA A 367 -5.59 -1.86 17.82
C ALA A 367 -5.26 -0.44 17.35
N GLY A 368 -5.66 0.58 18.13
CA GLY A 368 -5.37 1.99 17.84
C GLY A 368 -3.96 2.44 18.24
N ASP A 369 -2.98 1.53 18.30
CA ASP A 369 -1.59 1.82 18.66
C ASP A 369 -0.65 1.75 17.44
N GLU A 370 0.63 2.03 17.64
CA GLU A 370 1.62 2.11 16.57
C GLU A 370 1.73 0.80 15.76
N LEU A 371 1.56 -0.36 16.42
CA LEU A 371 1.57 -1.66 15.73
C LEU A 371 0.32 -1.88 14.89
N GLY A 372 -0.83 -1.38 15.33
CA GLY A 372 -2.05 -1.41 14.52
C GLY A 372 -1.97 -0.52 13.28
N THR A 373 -1.39 0.67 13.40
CA THR A 373 -1.12 1.54 12.24
C THR A 373 -0.20 0.84 11.23
N ILE A 374 0.88 0.20 11.69
CA ILE A 374 1.79 -0.57 10.82
C ILE A 374 1.04 -1.73 10.14
N GLY A 375 0.21 -2.47 10.90
CA GLY A 375 -0.60 -3.55 10.33
C GLY A 375 -1.54 -3.08 9.23
N ALA A 376 -2.24 -1.95 9.45
CA ALA A 376 -3.12 -1.35 8.45
C ALA A 376 -2.38 -0.89 7.18
N SER A 377 -1.20 -0.27 7.32
CA SER A 377 -0.38 0.11 6.17
C SER A 377 0.12 -1.10 5.37
N VAL A 378 0.47 -2.20 6.05
CA VAL A 378 0.83 -3.46 5.37
C VAL A 378 -0.37 -4.02 4.60
N ASP A 379 -1.56 -4.03 5.21
CA ASP A 379 -2.79 -4.53 4.57
C ASP A 379 -3.20 -3.70 3.34
N GLN A 380 -3.02 -2.37 3.39
CA GLN A 380 -3.22 -1.50 2.24
C GLN A 380 -2.21 -1.81 1.12
N MET A 381 -0.93 -1.94 1.44
CA MET A 381 0.11 -2.28 0.47
C MET A 381 -0.17 -3.62 -0.23
N MET A 382 -0.61 -4.65 0.51
CA MET A 382 -0.99 -5.95 -0.09
C MET A 382 -2.18 -5.83 -1.04
N THR A 383 -3.13 -4.93 -0.74
CA THR A 383 -4.30 -4.68 -1.58
C THR A 383 -3.92 -3.97 -2.87
N GLU A 384 -3.10 -2.92 -2.80
CA GLU A 384 -2.61 -2.20 -3.97
C GLU A 384 -1.74 -3.10 -4.87
N LEU A 385 -0.86 -3.92 -4.28
CA LEU A 385 -0.07 -4.88 -5.06
C LEU A 385 -0.94 -5.94 -5.74
N SER A 386 -2.00 -6.44 -5.08
CA SER A 386 -2.91 -7.41 -5.70
C SER A 386 -3.63 -6.82 -6.92
N ASP A 387 -4.18 -5.59 -6.80
CA ASP A 387 -4.85 -4.89 -7.92
C ASP A 387 -3.88 -4.65 -9.09
N ILE A 388 -2.63 -4.27 -8.82
CA ILE A 388 -1.61 -4.11 -9.86
C ILE A 388 -1.35 -5.43 -10.59
N ILE A 389 -1.21 -6.54 -9.87
CA ILE A 389 -0.97 -7.86 -10.47
C ILE A 389 -2.16 -8.30 -11.34
N GLU A 390 -3.39 -8.13 -10.85
CA GLU A 390 -4.60 -8.47 -11.60
C GLU A 390 -4.72 -7.66 -12.89
N ARG A 391 -4.50 -6.35 -12.83
CA ARG A 391 -4.50 -5.48 -14.03
C ARG A 391 -3.41 -5.84 -15.02
N VAL A 392 -2.23 -6.25 -14.55
CA VAL A 392 -1.14 -6.70 -15.44
C VAL A 392 -1.56 -7.95 -16.22
N VAL A 393 -2.21 -8.91 -15.55
CA VAL A 393 -2.72 -10.12 -16.22
C VAL A 393 -3.77 -9.76 -17.28
N GLU A 394 -4.72 -8.90 -16.94
CA GLU A 394 -5.77 -8.44 -17.87
C GLU A 394 -5.17 -7.70 -19.08
N ILE A 395 -4.27 -6.74 -18.85
CA ILE A 395 -3.61 -5.97 -19.92
C ILE A 395 -2.79 -6.89 -20.82
N SER A 396 -2.10 -7.88 -20.26
CA SER A 396 -1.30 -8.84 -21.04
C SER A 396 -2.19 -9.75 -21.88
N ALA A 397 -3.33 -10.21 -21.35
CA ALA A 397 -4.31 -10.99 -22.10
C ALA A 397 -4.90 -10.18 -23.27
N ASN A 398 -5.29 -8.92 -23.02
CA ASN A 398 -5.76 -8.01 -24.07
C ASN A 398 -4.66 -7.77 -25.13
N THR A 399 -3.41 -7.59 -24.72
CA THR A 399 -2.26 -7.43 -25.63
C THR A 399 -2.05 -8.66 -26.52
N SER A 400 -2.19 -9.87 -25.95
CA SER A 400 -2.13 -11.13 -26.73
C SER A 400 -3.25 -11.19 -27.77
N ALA A 401 -4.48 -10.82 -27.41
CA ALA A 401 -5.60 -10.81 -28.34
C ALA A 401 -5.40 -9.77 -29.47
N THR A 402 -4.87 -8.59 -29.15
CA THR A 402 -4.55 -7.55 -30.15
C THR A 402 -3.41 -7.98 -31.08
N THR A 403 -2.38 -8.66 -30.58
CA THR A 403 -1.29 -9.18 -31.43
C THR A 403 -1.77 -10.26 -32.39
N ASP A 404 -2.67 -11.16 -31.97
CA ASP A 404 -3.30 -12.13 -32.87
C ASP A 404 -4.15 -11.43 -33.96
N GLN A 405 -4.81 -10.31 -33.64
CA GLN A 405 -5.51 -9.48 -34.63
C GLN A 405 -4.54 -8.81 -35.62
N ILE A 406 -3.41 -8.28 -35.14
CA ILE A 406 -2.37 -7.69 -36.00
C ILE A 406 -1.77 -8.74 -36.93
N ASP A 407 -1.54 -9.96 -36.45
CA ASP A 407 -0.97 -11.04 -37.25
C ASP A 407 -1.92 -11.45 -38.39
N ASN A 408 -3.21 -11.59 -38.08
CA ASN A 408 -4.27 -11.81 -39.08
C ASN A 408 -4.41 -10.65 -40.07
N ALA A 409 -4.34 -9.40 -39.60
CA ALA A 409 -4.39 -8.23 -40.47
C ALA A 409 -3.17 -8.16 -41.41
N SER A 410 -1.98 -8.49 -40.91
CA SER A 410 -0.74 -8.53 -41.68
C SER A 410 -0.77 -9.61 -42.76
N ASN A 411 -1.28 -10.81 -42.45
CA ASN A 411 -1.45 -11.87 -43.46
C ASN A 411 -2.41 -11.42 -44.58
N ARG A 412 -3.56 -10.82 -44.24
CA ARG A 412 -4.49 -10.28 -45.25
C ARG A 412 -3.86 -9.16 -46.08
N ALA A 413 -3.06 -8.29 -45.47
CA ALA A 413 -2.36 -7.22 -46.18
C ALA A 413 -1.34 -7.81 -47.18
N SER A 414 -0.56 -8.81 -46.77
CA SER A 414 0.36 -9.53 -47.65
C SER A 414 -0.35 -10.16 -48.85
N ASP A 415 -1.47 -10.85 -48.63
CA ASP A 415 -2.26 -11.46 -49.71
C ASP A 415 -2.83 -10.40 -50.66
N CYS A 416 -3.33 -9.29 -50.11
CA CYS A 416 -3.84 -8.17 -50.90
C CYS A 416 -2.74 -7.55 -51.76
N THR A 417 -1.56 -7.29 -51.18
CA THR A 417 -0.42 -6.71 -51.91
C THR A 417 0.08 -7.65 -53.00
N ALA A 418 0.08 -8.97 -52.78
CA ALA A 418 0.41 -9.94 -53.82
C ALA A 418 -0.59 -9.90 -55.00
N GLN A 419 -1.89 -9.75 -54.72
CA GLN A 419 -2.90 -9.56 -55.77
C GLN A 419 -2.73 -8.22 -56.49
N HIS A 420 -2.40 -7.14 -55.76
CA HIS A 420 -2.10 -5.84 -56.36
C HIS A 420 -0.93 -5.94 -57.34
N HIS A 421 0.17 -6.60 -56.95
CA HIS A 421 1.33 -6.81 -57.81
C HIS A 421 0.95 -7.51 -59.12
N SER A 422 0.20 -8.61 -59.04
CA SER A 422 -0.27 -9.34 -60.22
C SER A 422 -1.17 -8.49 -61.14
N LYS A 423 -2.04 -7.64 -60.58
CA LYS A 423 -2.86 -6.73 -61.38
C LYS A 423 -2.03 -5.61 -62.03
N THR A 424 -1.02 -5.10 -61.33
CA THR A 424 -0.10 -4.10 -61.86
C THR A 424 0.70 -4.66 -63.04
N ASP A 425 1.16 -5.91 -62.98
CA ASP A 425 1.81 -6.59 -64.11
C ASP A 425 0.89 -6.70 -65.34
N GLN A 426 -0.39 -7.00 -65.12
CA GLN A 426 -1.37 -7.05 -66.22
C GLN A 426 -1.58 -5.67 -66.86
N ILE A 427 -1.60 -4.60 -66.04
CA ILE A 427 -1.69 -3.23 -66.55
C ILE A 427 -0.43 -2.88 -67.34
N ALA A 428 0.76 -3.25 -66.85
CA ALA A 428 2.03 -3.03 -67.56
C ALA A 428 1.99 -3.64 -68.98
N SER A 429 1.53 -4.89 -69.08
CA SER A 429 1.38 -5.57 -70.37
C SER A 429 0.38 -4.87 -71.29
N ALA A 430 -0.78 -4.46 -70.78
CA ALA A 430 -1.79 -3.77 -71.57
C ALA A 430 -1.32 -2.40 -72.09
N ILE A 431 -0.50 -1.69 -71.30
CA ILE A 431 0.09 -0.41 -71.69
C ILE A 431 1.18 -0.59 -72.75
N ALA A 432 1.98 -1.65 -72.65
CA ALA A 432 2.96 -1.99 -73.68
C ALA A 432 2.28 -2.31 -75.03
N GLU A 433 1.19 -3.10 -75.01
CA GLU A 433 0.37 -3.36 -76.20
C GLU A 433 -0.25 -2.07 -76.76
N MET A 434 -0.72 -1.17 -75.90
CA MET A 434 -1.27 0.13 -76.31
C MET A 434 -0.21 1.02 -76.98
N ALA A 435 1.00 1.09 -76.41
CA ALA A 435 2.10 1.85 -77.00
C ALA A 435 2.47 1.33 -78.40
N GLN A 436 2.56 0.01 -78.55
CA GLN A 436 2.79 -0.64 -79.84
C GLN A 436 1.66 -0.32 -80.83
N SER A 437 0.40 -0.45 -80.42
CA SER A 437 -0.74 -0.15 -81.30
C SER A 437 -0.76 1.31 -81.75
N SER A 438 -0.37 2.25 -80.89
CA SER A 438 -0.27 3.67 -81.26
C SER A 438 0.86 3.93 -82.27
N GLU A 439 1.99 3.25 -82.15
CA GLU A 439 3.09 3.31 -83.13
C GLU A 439 2.66 2.74 -84.49
N GLU A 440 1.96 1.60 -84.49
CA GLU A 440 1.40 1.01 -85.71
C GLU A 440 0.38 1.94 -86.39
N ILE A 441 -0.49 2.60 -85.62
CA ILE A 441 -1.44 3.60 -86.16
C ILE A 441 -0.68 4.78 -86.78
N ALA A 442 0.38 5.30 -86.14
CA ALA A 442 1.19 6.37 -86.70
C ALA A 442 1.87 5.97 -88.02
N GLY A 443 2.35 4.72 -88.13
CA GLY A 443 2.87 4.19 -89.39
C GLY A 443 1.79 4.06 -90.48
N LEU A 444 0.58 3.65 -90.11
CA LEU A 444 -0.56 3.58 -91.03
C LEU A 444 -1.00 4.97 -91.52
N THR A 445 -0.95 5.99 -90.67
CA THR A 445 -1.28 7.36 -91.09
C THR A 445 -0.23 7.91 -92.05
N GLU A 446 1.06 7.69 -91.82
CA GLU A 446 2.11 8.10 -92.76
C GLU A 446 1.92 7.44 -94.14
N LYS A 447 1.63 6.13 -94.17
CA LYS A 447 1.33 5.41 -95.40
C LYS A 447 0.08 5.94 -96.12
N THR A 448 -0.97 6.27 -95.37
CA THR A 448 -2.21 6.84 -95.91
C THR A 448 -1.98 8.22 -96.52
N PHE A 449 -1.16 9.05 -95.88
CA PHE A 449 -0.76 10.36 -96.40
C PHE A 449 -0.05 10.22 -97.76
N ALA A 450 0.91 9.30 -97.88
CA ALA A 450 1.60 9.03 -99.14
C ALA A 450 0.63 8.58 -100.25
N LEU A 451 -0.29 7.64 -99.94
CA LEU A 451 -1.28 7.15 -100.90
C LEU A 451 -2.26 8.25 -101.38
N THR A 452 -2.68 9.14 -100.48
CA THR A 452 -3.52 10.29 -100.85
C THR A 452 -2.78 11.29 -101.74
N GLY A 453 -1.49 11.54 -101.47
CA GLY A 453 -0.65 12.38 -102.34
C GLY A 453 -0.47 11.80 -103.74
N GLU A 454 -0.26 10.48 -103.86
CA GLU A 454 -0.23 9.83 -105.17
C GLU A 454 -1.59 9.90 -105.90
N ALA A 455 -2.70 9.74 -105.17
CA ALA A 455 -4.04 9.85 -105.75
C ALA A 455 -4.31 11.27 -106.29
N GLU A 456 -3.89 12.31 -105.56
CA GLU A 456 -3.96 13.70 -105.99
C GLU A 456 -3.15 13.94 -107.28
N GLN A 457 -1.91 13.43 -107.37
CA GLN A 457 -1.10 13.50 -108.58
C GLN A 457 -1.75 12.80 -109.78
N ARG A 458 -2.26 11.58 -109.58
CA ARG A 458 -2.96 10.81 -110.64
C ARG A 458 -4.27 11.50 -111.09
N GLY A 459 -5.01 12.09 -110.14
CA GLY A 459 -6.20 12.90 -110.41
C GLY A 459 -5.87 14.12 -111.26
N SER A 460 -4.80 14.85 -110.91
CA SER A 460 -4.36 16.05 -111.64
C SER A 460 -3.92 15.73 -113.06
N PHE A 461 -3.20 14.62 -113.24
CA PHE A 461 -2.87 14.13 -114.57
C PHE A 461 -4.12 13.81 -115.41
N SER A 462 -5.11 13.12 -114.82
CA SER A 462 -6.38 12.79 -115.48
C SER A 462 -7.19 14.04 -115.85
N GLN A 463 -7.19 15.07 -114.99
CA GLN A 463 -7.84 16.35 -115.25
C GLN A 463 -7.22 17.06 -116.46
N ASN A 464 -5.89 17.13 -116.52
CA ASN A 464 -5.18 17.71 -117.67
C ASN A 464 -5.48 16.95 -118.97
N LYS A 465 -5.48 15.61 -118.94
CA LYS A 465 -5.80 14.80 -120.13
C LYS A 465 -7.25 14.92 -120.58
N THR A 466 -8.18 15.04 -119.64
CA THR A 466 -9.60 15.27 -119.95
C THR A 466 -9.79 16.66 -120.58
N SER A 467 -9.07 17.67 -120.09
CA SER A 467 -9.07 19.01 -120.66
C SER A 467 -8.49 19.04 -122.09
N GLU A 468 -7.34 18.39 -122.33
CA GLU A 468 -6.74 18.24 -123.66
C GLU A 468 -7.71 17.52 -124.63
N ALA A 469 -8.38 16.46 -124.18
CA ALA A 469 -9.33 15.70 -124.99
C ALA A 469 -10.57 16.54 -125.36
N ARG A 470 -11.09 17.32 -124.41
CA ARG A 470 -12.18 18.28 -124.66
C ARG A 470 -11.79 19.29 -125.74
N GLN A 471 -10.62 19.93 -125.60
CA GLN A 471 -10.13 20.91 -126.58
C GLN A 471 -9.95 20.28 -127.97
N SER A 472 -9.49 19.03 -128.03
CA SER A 472 -9.33 18.30 -129.29
C SER A 472 -10.68 18.03 -129.98
N ILE A 473 -11.71 17.65 -129.22
CA ILE A 473 -13.06 17.48 -129.75
C ILE A 473 -13.69 18.82 -130.16
N GLU A 474 -13.46 19.89 -129.43
CA GLU A 474 -13.90 21.24 -129.81
C GLU A 474 -13.32 21.65 -131.18
N HIS A 475 -12.02 21.43 -131.38
CA HIS A 475 -11.38 21.64 -132.68
C HIS A 475 -11.96 20.73 -133.79
N LEU A 476 -12.24 19.46 -133.48
CA LEU A 476 -12.85 18.52 -134.42
C LEU A 476 -14.25 18.99 -134.86
N VAL A 477 -15.09 19.41 -133.91
CA VAL A 477 -16.44 19.95 -134.18
C VAL A 477 -16.38 21.21 -135.05
N ALA A 478 -15.42 22.10 -134.79
CA ALA A 478 -15.20 23.28 -135.63
C ALA A 478 -14.77 22.90 -137.06
N SER A 479 -13.85 21.94 -137.20
CA SER A 479 -13.39 21.45 -138.50
C SER A 479 -14.49 20.73 -139.29
N LEU A 480 -15.34 19.96 -138.60
CA LEU A 480 -16.49 19.28 -139.21
C LEU A 480 -17.54 20.28 -139.67
N SER A 481 -17.82 21.32 -138.86
CA SER A 481 -18.74 22.40 -139.26
C SER A 481 -18.26 23.12 -140.53
N GLU A 482 -16.95 23.39 -140.65
CA GLU A 482 -16.40 24.00 -141.87
C GLU A 482 -16.46 23.04 -143.06
N SER A 483 -16.16 21.76 -142.85
CA SER A 483 -16.26 20.74 -143.90
C SER A 483 -17.70 20.56 -144.39
N ASN A 484 -18.68 20.63 -143.49
CA ASN A 484 -20.11 20.59 -143.81
C ASN A 484 -20.50 21.75 -144.74
N ARG A 485 -19.98 22.95 -144.47
CA ARG A 485 -20.18 24.13 -145.35
C ARG A 485 -19.66 23.88 -146.77
N VAL A 486 -18.47 23.30 -146.91
CA VAL A 486 -17.88 22.99 -148.23
C VAL A 486 -18.70 21.94 -148.98
N VAL A 487 -19.21 20.93 -148.29
CA VAL A 487 -20.04 19.88 -148.92
C VAL A 487 -21.43 20.43 -149.31
N ILE A 488 -22.02 21.32 -148.52
CA ILE A 488 -23.25 22.05 -148.89
C ILE A 488 -23.03 22.85 -150.19
N ASP A 489 -21.92 23.58 -150.30
CA ASP A 489 -21.58 24.32 -151.51
C ASP A 489 -21.37 23.38 -152.72
N LEU A 490 -20.80 22.19 -152.51
CA LEU A 490 -20.66 21.16 -153.55
C LEU A 490 -22.00 20.60 -154.02
N ALA A 491 -22.91 20.27 -153.09
CA ALA A 491 -24.27 19.80 -153.40
C ALA A 491 -25.02 20.83 -154.26
N LYS A 492 -24.94 22.11 -153.87
CA LYS A 492 -25.52 23.23 -154.63
C LYS A 492 -24.90 23.38 -156.02
N THR A 493 -23.58 23.26 -156.13
CA THR A 493 -22.89 23.33 -157.43
C THR A 493 -23.30 22.17 -158.33
N ALA A 494 -23.48 20.96 -157.79
CA ALA A 494 -23.98 19.81 -158.52
C ALA A 494 -25.41 20.03 -159.04
N GLU A 495 -26.29 20.62 -158.22
CA GLU A 495 -27.65 21.01 -158.62
C GLU A 495 -27.65 22.04 -159.77
N GLU A 496 -26.80 23.07 -159.68
CA GLU A 496 -26.62 24.06 -160.74
C GLU A 496 -26.15 23.43 -162.05
N VAL A 497 -25.19 22.48 -161.99
CA VAL A 497 -24.72 21.73 -163.16
C VAL A 497 -25.84 20.87 -163.74
N SER A 498 -26.67 20.22 -162.91
CA SER A 498 -27.83 19.46 -163.39
C SER A 498 -28.79 20.34 -164.20
N GLY A 499 -29.06 21.58 -163.76
CA GLY A 499 -29.87 22.54 -164.51
C GLY A 499 -29.26 22.96 -165.85
N ILE A 500 -27.93 23.06 -165.93
CA ILE A 500 -27.22 23.31 -167.20
C ILE A 500 -27.37 22.10 -168.14
N LEU A 501 -27.24 20.88 -167.62
CA LEU A 501 -27.41 19.65 -168.41
C LEU A 501 -28.83 19.54 -168.98
N ASP A 502 -29.87 19.92 -168.23
CA ASP A 502 -31.24 19.96 -168.75
C ASP A 502 -31.38 20.91 -169.94
N THR A 503 -30.70 22.05 -169.89
CA THR A 503 -30.65 23.00 -171.00
C THR A 503 -29.90 22.42 -172.19
N ILE A 504 -28.75 21.77 -171.98
CA ILE A 504 -27.96 21.13 -173.05
C ILE A 504 -28.72 19.96 -173.69
N SER A 505 -29.42 19.16 -172.89
CA SER A 505 -30.27 18.08 -173.38
C SER A 505 -31.41 18.66 -174.23
N GLY A 506 -32.05 19.74 -173.76
CA GLY A 506 -33.09 20.44 -174.53
C GLY A 506 -32.57 21.04 -175.84
N ILE A 507 -31.36 21.62 -175.84
CA ILE A 507 -30.69 22.11 -177.06
C ILE A 507 -30.36 20.94 -177.98
N SER A 508 -29.84 19.83 -177.45
CA SER A 508 -29.50 18.64 -178.23
C SER A 508 -30.75 18.04 -178.88
N GLU A 509 -31.87 17.96 -178.16
CA GLU A 509 -33.15 17.49 -178.69
C GLU A 509 -33.71 18.43 -179.77
N GLN A 510 -33.66 19.75 -179.54
CA GLN A 510 -34.00 20.74 -180.57
C GLN A 510 -33.10 20.63 -181.80
N THR A 511 -31.80 20.43 -181.58
CA THR A 511 -30.79 20.28 -182.66
C THR A 511 -31.03 18.99 -183.43
N ASN A 512 -31.41 17.90 -182.75
CA ASN A 512 -31.78 16.63 -183.36
C ASN A 512 -33.05 16.77 -184.24
N LEU A 513 -34.04 17.52 -183.77
CA LEU A 513 -35.26 17.85 -184.53
C LEU A 513 -34.99 18.77 -185.72
N LEU A 514 -34.17 19.81 -185.55
CA LEU A 514 -33.75 20.69 -186.63
C LEU A 514 -32.96 19.92 -187.70
N ALA A 515 -32.07 19.04 -187.27
CA ALA A 515 -31.29 18.16 -188.14
C ALA A 515 -32.19 17.17 -188.87
N LEU A 516 -33.19 16.58 -188.21
CA LEU A 516 -34.17 15.71 -188.85
C LEU A 516 -34.97 16.46 -189.93
N ASN A 517 -35.44 17.67 -189.61
CA ASN A 517 -36.14 18.51 -190.58
C ASN A 517 -35.24 18.91 -191.77
N ALA A 518 -33.97 19.22 -191.51
CA ALA A 518 -32.98 19.50 -192.55
C ALA A 518 -32.69 18.28 -193.42
N ALA A 519 -32.62 17.07 -192.84
CA ALA A 519 -32.43 15.82 -193.58
C ALA A 519 -33.63 15.50 -194.47
N ILE A 520 -34.85 15.74 -193.98
CA ILE A 520 -36.09 15.60 -194.75
C ILE A 520 -36.07 16.55 -195.95
N GLU A 521 -35.75 17.84 -195.75
CA GLU A 521 -35.77 18.81 -196.85
C GLU A 521 -34.62 18.61 -197.85
N ALA A 522 -33.48 18.11 -197.36
CA ALA A 522 -32.37 17.69 -198.20
C ALA A 522 -32.72 16.49 -199.10
N ALA A 523 -33.43 15.49 -198.57
CA ALA A 523 -33.95 14.38 -199.37
C ALA A 523 -34.95 14.88 -200.44
N ARG A 524 -35.72 15.92 -200.11
CA ARG A 524 -36.73 16.54 -200.99
C ARG A 524 -36.12 17.30 -202.17
N ALA A 525 -34.94 17.93 -201.97
CA ALA A 525 -34.20 18.60 -203.03
C ALA A 525 -33.49 17.64 -204.01
N GLY A 526 -33.58 16.32 -203.80
CA GLY A 526 -33.05 15.30 -204.70
C GLY A 526 -31.54 15.38 -204.88
N GLU A 527 -31.04 15.24 -206.11
CA GLU A 527 -29.59 15.29 -206.42
C GLU A 527 -28.92 16.60 -205.97
N LEU A 528 -29.66 17.72 -205.93
CA LEU A 528 -29.15 19.01 -205.44
C LEU A 528 -29.03 19.06 -203.91
N GLY A 529 -29.73 18.20 -203.18
CA GLY A 529 -29.77 18.18 -201.70
C GLY A 529 -28.82 17.19 -201.03
N ARG A 530 -28.08 16.37 -201.79
CA ARG A 530 -27.25 15.29 -201.26
C ARG A 530 -26.19 15.75 -200.25
N GLY A 531 -25.57 16.90 -200.51
CA GLY A 531 -24.61 17.51 -199.59
C GLY A 531 -25.25 17.98 -198.28
N PHE A 532 -26.47 18.50 -198.34
CA PHE A 532 -27.24 18.94 -197.17
C PHE A 532 -27.72 17.76 -196.32
N ALA A 533 -28.07 16.63 -196.93
CA ALA A 533 -28.55 15.44 -196.22
C ALA A 533 -27.45 14.83 -195.35
N VAL A 534 -26.22 14.77 -195.87
CA VAL A 534 -25.05 14.28 -195.11
C VAL A 534 -24.76 15.18 -193.91
N VAL A 535 -24.82 16.50 -194.08
CA VAL A 535 -24.62 17.44 -192.97
C VAL A 535 -25.74 17.29 -191.95
N ALA A 536 -26.99 17.14 -192.38
CA ALA A 536 -28.13 16.97 -191.49
C ALA A 536 -28.06 15.67 -190.69
N ASP A 537 -27.71 14.54 -191.30
CA ASP A 537 -27.51 13.28 -190.58
C ASP A 537 -26.32 13.35 -189.60
N GLU A 538 -25.24 14.06 -189.97
CA GLU A 538 -24.10 14.26 -189.08
C GLU A 538 -24.46 15.15 -187.88
N VAL A 539 -25.23 16.23 -188.09
CA VAL A 539 -25.75 17.08 -187.00
C VAL A 539 -26.73 16.28 -186.12
N ARG A 540 -27.54 15.40 -186.70
CA ARG A 540 -28.48 14.53 -185.97
C ARG A 540 -27.74 13.52 -185.08
N ASN A 541 -26.70 12.90 -185.63
CA ASN A 541 -25.83 11.98 -184.90
C ASN A 541 -25.07 12.70 -183.78
N LEU A 542 -24.57 13.91 -184.04
CA LEU A 542 -23.89 14.73 -183.04
C LEU A 542 -24.85 15.17 -181.92
N ALA A 543 -26.08 15.54 -182.26
CA ALA A 543 -27.12 15.89 -181.30
C ALA A 543 -27.52 14.67 -180.43
N THR A 544 -27.65 13.49 -181.03
CA THR A 544 -27.95 12.24 -180.30
C THR A 544 -26.79 11.86 -179.36
N LYS A 545 -25.54 11.95 -179.83
CA LYS A 545 -24.35 11.74 -178.99
C LYS A 545 -24.24 12.76 -177.87
N SER A 546 -24.56 14.03 -178.15
CA SER A 546 -24.59 15.11 -177.16
C SER A 546 -25.64 14.84 -176.08
N GLN A 547 -26.84 14.40 -176.47
CA GLN A 547 -27.90 14.03 -175.54
C GLN A 547 -27.51 12.83 -174.67
N GLN A 548 -26.93 11.78 -175.27
CA GLN A 548 -26.44 10.62 -174.53
C GLN A 548 -25.33 10.98 -173.54
N ALA A 549 -24.34 11.78 -173.95
CA ALA A 549 -23.28 12.24 -173.06
C ALA A 549 -23.82 13.13 -171.93
N THR A 550 -24.84 13.94 -172.21
CA THR A 550 -25.51 14.77 -171.20
C THR A 550 -26.24 13.92 -170.17
N GLU A 551 -26.88 12.82 -170.58
CA GLU A 551 -27.53 11.87 -169.68
C GLU A 551 -26.50 11.13 -168.80
N GLU A 552 -25.40 10.66 -169.39
CA GLU A 552 -24.31 10.02 -168.64
C GLU A 552 -23.69 10.99 -167.60
N ILE A 553 -23.51 12.26 -167.96
CA ILE A 553 -23.06 13.28 -166.99
C ILE A 553 -24.13 13.55 -165.93
N ARG A 554 -25.42 13.53 -166.28
CA ARG A 554 -26.52 13.72 -165.31
C ARG A 554 -26.52 12.61 -164.26
N GLU A 555 -26.34 11.36 -164.65
CA GLU A 555 -26.24 10.24 -163.70
C GLU A 555 -25.07 10.43 -162.73
N VAL A 556 -23.90 10.87 -163.24
CA VAL A 556 -22.72 11.14 -162.39
C VAL A 556 -22.96 12.33 -161.45
N ILE A 557 -23.57 13.42 -161.94
CA ILE A 557 -23.88 14.60 -161.12
C ILE A 557 -24.95 14.30 -160.08
N GLY A 558 -25.97 13.49 -160.41
CA GLY A 558 -26.95 12.98 -159.46
C GLY A 558 -26.29 12.15 -158.36
N ALA A 559 -25.38 11.24 -158.73
CA ALA A 559 -24.60 10.47 -157.75
C ALA A 559 -23.71 11.36 -156.86
N ILE A 560 -23.15 12.45 -157.38
CA ILE A 560 -22.38 13.44 -156.61
C ILE A 560 -23.30 14.19 -155.64
N HIS A 561 -24.47 14.61 -156.09
CA HIS A 561 -25.47 15.29 -155.26
C HIS A 561 -25.91 14.39 -154.09
N ASP A 562 -26.33 13.16 -154.37
CA ASP A 562 -26.76 12.20 -153.34
C ASP A 562 -25.63 11.88 -152.35
N SER A 563 -24.40 11.75 -152.85
CA SER A 563 -23.22 11.54 -152.00
C SER A 563 -22.92 12.76 -151.12
N ALA A 564 -23.12 13.97 -151.62
CA ALA A 564 -22.95 15.21 -150.86
C ALA A 564 -24.02 15.36 -149.77
N GLU A 565 -25.28 15.03 -150.08
CA GLU A 565 -26.39 15.03 -149.10
C GLU A 565 -26.13 14.01 -147.98
N SER A 566 -25.72 12.79 -148.33
CA SER A 566 -25.33 11.77 -147.35
C SER A 566 -24.14 12.23 -146.48
N ALA A 567 -23.14 12.90 -147.07
CA ALA A 567 -22.02 13.46 -146.32
C ALA A 567 -22.44 14.57 -145.34
N ILE A 568 -23.41 15.41 -145.71
CA ILE A 568 -23.99 16.44 -144.83
C ILE A 568 -24.70 15.80 -143.63
N GLU A 569 -25.50 14.76 -143.84
CA GLU A 569 -26.16 14.01 -142.76
C GLU A 569 -25.14 13.43 -141.78
N HIS A 570 -24.10 12.76 -142.29
CA HIS A 570 -23.02 12.20 -141.46
C HIS A 570 -22.22 13.27 -140.72
N MET A 571 -21.98 14.43 -141.33
CA MET A 571 -21.28 15.55 -140.69
C MET A 571 -22.12 16.17 -139.57
N ASN A 572 -23.41 16.36 -139.77
CA ASN A 572 -24.33 16.84 -138.72
C ASN A 572 -24.38 15.87 -137.54
N ALA A 573 -24.50 14.57 -137.80
CA ALA A 573 -24.46 13.54 -136.75
C ALA A 573 -23.11 13.53 -136.00
N SER A 574 -22.00 13.82 -136.69
CA SER A 574 -20.68 13.92 -136.09
C SER A 574 -20.52 15.17 -135.21
N VAL A 575 -21.10 16.30 -135.60
CA VAL A 575 -21.17 17.52 -134.79
C VAL A 575 -21.99 17.30 -133.51
N GLU A 576 -23.16 16.64 -133.62
CA GLU A 576 -23.98 16.28 -132.46
C GLU A 576 -23.22 15.35 -131.50
N THR A 577 -22.55 14.32 -132.05
CA THR A 577 -21.73 13.38 -131.27
C THR A 577 -20.56 14.08 -130.59
N GLY A 578 -19.93 15.05 -131.25
CA GLY A 578 -18.89 15.89 -130.68
C GLY A 578 -19.41 16.75 -129.52
N GLY A 579 -20.58 17.38 -129.67
CA GLY A 579 -21.24 18.12 -128.60
C GLY A 579 -21.56 17.26 -127.37
N ARG A 580 -22.07 16.04 -127.57
CA ARG A 580 -22.29 15.08 -126.48
C ARG A 580 -21.00 14.69 -125.78
N SER A 581 -19.92 14.50 -126.53
CA SER A 581 -18.59 14.17 -125.98
C SER A 581 -18.03 15.32 -125.12
N MET A 582 -18.25 16.57 -125.51
CA MET A 582 -17.89 17.73 -124.68
C MET A 582 -18.64 17.76 -123.34
N SER A 583 -19.95 17.47 -123.34
CA SER A 583 -20.74 17.38 -122.10
C SER A 583 -20.20 16.29 -121.15
N LEU A 584 -19.87 15.11 -121.69
CA LEU A 584 -19.28 14.03 -120.89
C LEU A 584 -17.92 14.41 -120.30
N PHE A 585 -17.11 15.21 -121.02
CA PHE A 585 -15.87 15.73 -120.46
C PHE A 585 -16.10 16.76 -119.35
N ASP A 586 -17.12 17.62 -119.43
CA ASP A 586 -17.48 18.54 -118.32
C ASP A 586 -17.93 17.78 -117.06
N GLU A 587 -18.75 16.74 -117.23
CA GLU A 587 -19.16 15.86 -116.13
C GLU A 587 -17.96 15.15 -115.49
N SER A 588 -17.02 14.69 -116.33
CA SER A 588 -15.77 14.06 -115.87
C SER A 588 -14.88 15.04 -115.09
N MET A 589 -14.75 16.29 -115.56
CA MET A 589 -14.00 17.33 -114.86
C MET A 589 -14.65 17.68 -113.51
N THR A 590 -15.99 17.73 -113.45
CA THR A 590 -16.73 17.95 -112.20
C THR A 590 -16.52 16.81 -111.21
N SER A 591 -16.56 15.56 -111.69
CA SER A 591 -16.31 14.37 -110.86
C SER A 591 -14.88 14.32 -110.32
N LEU A 592 -13.89 14.71 -111.15
CA LEU A 592 -12.50 14.84 -110.70
C LEU A 592 -12.33 15.92 -109.63
N GLN A 593 -13.06 17.04 -109.73
CA GLN A 593 -13.04 18.07 -108.70
C GLN A 593 -13.58 17.56 -107.37
N GLN A 594 -14.70 16.81 -107.38
CA GLN A 594 -15.24 16.19 -106.17
C GLN A 594 -14.26 15.21 -105.53
N LEU A 595 -13.55 14.41 -106.33
CA LEU A 595 -12.52 13.50 -105.83
C LEU A 595 -11.36 14.24 -105.14
N PHE A 596 -10.96 15.42 -105.63
CA PHE A 596 -9.95 16.23 -104.94
C PHE A 596 -10.43 16.71 -103.57
N ASP A 597 -11.68 17.15 -103.47
CA ASP A 597 -12.25 17.59 -102.19
C ASP A 597 -12.32 16.43 -101.17
N GLU A 598 -12.68 15.22 -101.63
CA GLU A 598 -12.67 14.01 -100.80
C GLU A 598 -11.25 13.63 -100.36
N ILE A 599 -10.26 13.69 -101.25
CA ILE A 599 -8.84 13.42 -100.92
C ILE A 599 -8.33 14.42 -99.86
N GLN A 600 -8.70 15.70 -99.96
CA GLN A 600 -8.34 16.71 -98.96
C GLN A 600 -8.98 16.43 -97.59
N GLN A 601 -10.23 15.98 -97.56
CA GLN A 601 -10.88 15.55 -96.32
C GLN A 601 -10.17 14.36 -95.67
N VAL A 602 -9.78 13.35 -96.47
CA VAL A 602 -9.02 12.19 -95.96
C VAL A 602 -7.68 12.63 -95.38
N ARG A 603 -6.98 13.55 -96.04
CA ARG A 603 -5.70 14.09 -95.56
C ARG A 603 -5.84 14.82 -94.22
N SER A 604 -6.86 15.66 -94.07
CA SER A 604 -7.17 16.35 -92.81
C SER A 604 -7.49 15.37 -91.67
N MET A 605 -8.31 14.34 -91.95
CA MET A 605 -8.62 13.28 -90.98
C MET A 605 -7.37 12.50 -90.56
N ASN A 606 -6.49 12.23 -91.51
CA ASN A 606 -5.25 11.52 -91.27
C ASN A 606 -4.27 12.31 -90.37
N GLU A 607 -4.19 13.63 -90.51
CA GLU A 607 -3.44 14.50 -89.60
C GLU A 607 -3.98 14.44 -88.16
N GLN A 608 -5.31 14.41 -87.99
CA GLN A 608 -5.93 14.26 -86.67
C GLN A 608 -5.63 12.89 -86.04
N ILE A 609 -5.73 11.81 -86.83
CA ILE A 609 -5.41 10.45 -86.35
C ILE A 609 -3.94 10.36 -85.95
N SER A 610 -3.02 10.95 -86.73
CA SER A 610 -1.59 10.98 -86.40
C SER A 610 -1.33 11.70 -85.09
N THR A 611 -2.01 12.83 -84.87
CA THR A 611 -1.89 13.59 -83.61
C THR A 611 -2.43 12.79 -82.43
N ALA A 612 -3.58 12.13 -82.59
CA ALA A 612 -4.17 11.30 -81.56
C ALA A 612 -3.28 10.09 -81.21
N ALA A 613 -2.68 9.43 -82.20
CA ALA A 613 -1.75 8.32 -82.00
C ALA A 613 -0.50 8.76 -81.22
N GLN A 614 0.07 9.93 -81.55
CA GLN A 614 1.21 10.49 -80.82
C GLN A 614 0.87 10.82 -79.36
N GLN A 615 -0.33 11.37 -79.12
CA GLN A 615 -0.82 11.64 -77.77
C GLN A 615 -1.03 10.33 -76.97
N GLN A 616 -1.61 9.30 -77.59
CA GLN A 616 -1.78 8.00 -76.95
C GLN A 616 -0.45 7.36 -76.58
N SER A 617 0.56 7.43 -77.45
CA SER A 617 1.91 6.93 -77.16
C SER A 617 2.55 7.65 -75.96
N CYS A 618 2.40 8.98 -75.89
CA CYS A 618 2.87 9.78 -74.75
C CYS A 618 2.18 9.37 -73.44
N VAL A 619 0.85 9.22 -73.45
CA VAL A 619 0.06 8.79 -72.29
C VAL A 619 0.41 7.36 -71.87
N ALA A 620 0.65 6.46 -72.83
CA ALA A 620 1.10 5.10 -72.54
C ALA A 620 2.44 5.11 -71.79
N GLN A 621 3.40 5.93 -72.22
CA GLN A 621 4.69 6.08 -71.55
C GLN A 621 4.52 6.61 -70.11
N GLU A 622 3.70 7.64 -69.92
CA GLU A 622 3.42 8.18 -68.58
C GLU A 622 2.78 7.13 -67.66
N ILE A 623 1.80 6.36 -68.15
CA ILE A 623 1.18 5.30 -67.36
C ILE A 623 2.20 4.21 -67.04
N SER A 624 3.10 3.86 -67.96
CA SER A 624 4.17 2.88 -67.70
C SER A 624 5.07 3.30 -66.54
N GLU A 625 5.42 4.59 -66.43
CA GLU A 625 6.18 5.12 -65.29
C GLU A 625 5.39 4.99 -63.98
N ARG A 626 4.10 5.35 -63.98
CA ARG A 626 3.22 5.21 -62.79
C ARG A 626 3.02 3.77 -62.35
N VAL A 627 3.00 2.83 -63.30
CA VAL A 627 2.92 1.39 -63.03
C VAL A 627 4.19 0.90 -62.35
N SER A 628 5.37 1.39 -62.77
CA SER A 628 6.64 1.10 -62.09
C SER A 628 6.62 1.60 -60.64
N ASP A 629 6.18 2.84 -60.41
CA ASP A 629 6.04 3.39 -59.04
C ASP A 629 5.10 2.50 -58.18
N ALA A 630 4.00 2.01 -58.75
CA ALA A 630 3.06 1.14 -58.05
C ALA A 630 3.66 -0.23 -57.65
N VAL A 631 4.56 -0.78 -58.46
CA VAL A 631 5.33 -1.98 -58.11
C VAL A 631 6.26 -1.69 -56.92
N ASP A 632 6.98 -0.57 -56.95
CA ASP A 632 7.88 -0.19 -55.86
C ASP A 632 7.13 0.04 -54.54
N TYR A 633 5.97 0.72 -54.57
CA TYR A 633 5.11 0.87 -53.39
C TYR A 633 4.57 -0.47 -52.87
N SER A 634 4.27 -1.42 -53.76
CA SER A 634 3.85 -2.76 -53.35
C SER A 634 4.97 -3.51 -52.61
N ASN A 635 6.22 -3.40 -53.09
CA ASN A 635 7.39 -3.98 -52.42
C ASN A 635 7.68 -3.33 -51.06
N GLN A 636 7.56 -2.01 -50.95
CA GLN A 636 7.68 -1.30 -49.68
C GLN A 636 6.59 -1.74 -48.68
N THR A 637 5.36 -1.91 -49.17
CA THR A 637 4.23 -2.38 -48.35
C THR A 637 4.48 -3.80 -47.81
N LEU A 638 4.98 -4.72 -48.65
CA LEU A 638 5.35 -6.07 -48.19
C LEU A 638 6.43 -6.05 -47.10
N THR A 639 7.42 -5.16 -47.23
CA THR A 639 8.48 -4.99 -46.23
C THR A 639 7.89 -4.49 -44.90
N ALA A 640 7.05 -3.46 -44.94
CA ALA A 640 6.39 -2.91 -43.75
C ALA A 640 5.45 -3.94 -43.07
N VAL A 641 4.75 -4.77 -43.86
CA VAL A 641 3.93 -5.87 -43.34
C VAL A 641 4.79 -6.92 -42.64
N ALA A 642 5.96 -7.27 -43.19
CA ALA A 642 6.89 -8.21 -42.56
C ALA A 642 7.45 -7.66 -41.24
N GLU A 643 7.83 -6.38 -41.19
CA GLU A 643 8.27 -5.70 -39.96
C GLU A 643 7.16 -5.66 -38.90
N THR A 644 5.93 -5.33 -39.30
CA THR A 644 4.75 -5.31 -38.41
C THR A 644 4.51 -6.70 -37.81
N LYS A 645 4.67 -7.75 -38.61
CA LYS A 645 4.57 -9.14 -38.16
C LYS A 645 5.63 -9.48 -37.12
N GLN A 646 6.89 -9.07 -37.34
CA GLN A 646 7.97 -9.27 -36.37
C GLN A 646 7.69 -8.55 -35.04
N ILE A 647 7.25 -7.29 -35.09
CA ILE A 647 6.90 -6.51 -33.89
C ILE A 647 5.75 -7.19 -33.13
N SER A 648 4.74 -7.72 -33.84
CA SER A 648 3.63 -8.45 -33.22
C SER A 648 4.11 -9.69 -32.45
N VAL A 649 5.06 -10.45 -33.02
CA VAL A 649 5.67 -11.61 -32.35
C VAL A 649 6.46 -11.19 -31.11
N GLU A 650 7.26 -10.13 -31.18
CA GLU A 650 8.00 -9.61 -30.02
C GLU A 650 7.08 -9.10 -28.91
N LEU A 651 5.98 -8.44 -29.28
CA LEU A 651 4.98 -7.92 -28.34
C LEU A 651 4.23 -9.07 -27.65
N LYS A 652 3.86 -10.12 -28.40
CA LYS A 652 3.27 -11.34 -27.83
C LYS A 652 4.20 -12.02 -26.84
N LYS A 653 5.47 -12.19 -27.21
CA LYS A 653 6.50 -12.75 -26.33
C LYS A 653 6.67 -11.91 -25.05
N SER A 654 6.66 -10.58 -25.16
CA SER A 654 6.78 -9.68 -24.01
C SER A 654 5.56 -9.78 -23.08
N GLY A 655 4.35 -9.92 -23.64
CA GLY A 655 3.13 -10.16 -22.90
C GLY A 655 3.17 -11.50 -22.15
N ASP A 656 3.59 -12.57 -22.82
CA ASP A 656 3.76 -13.90 -22.21
C ASP A 656 4.81 -13.87 -21.08
N GLU A 657 5.91 -13.14 -21.25
CA GLU A 657 6.93 -12.98 -20.20
C GLU A 657 6.40 -12.18 -19.00
N LEU A 658 5.58 -11.14 -19.22
CA LEU A 658 4.91 -10.41 -18.15
C LEU A 658 3.99 -11.35 -17.34
N ILE A 659 3.15 -12.12 -18.03
CA ILE A 659 2.26 -13.12 -17.41
C ILE A 659 3.08 -14.11 -16.60
N ALA A 660 4.15 -14.68 -17.17
CA ALA A 660 5.01 -15.64 -16.49
C ALA A 660 5.65 -15.07 -15.21
N ARG A 661 6.06 -13.79 -15.21
CA ARG A 661 6.63 -13.12 -14.04
C ARG A 661 5.60 -12.92 -12.92
N VAL A 662 4.34 -12.67 -13.26
CA VAL A 662 3.26 -12.43 -12.28
C VAL A 662 2.47 -13.68 -11.90
N ALA A 663 2.50 -14.76 -12.70
CA ALA A 663 1.74 -15.99 -12.50
C ALA A 663 2.03 -16.74 -11.18
N GLY A 664 3.11 -16.37 -10.48
CA GLY A 664 3.44 -16.92 -9.17
C GLY A 664 2.84 -16.16 -7.99
N PHE A 665 2.17 -15.01 -8.20
CA PHE A 665 1.56 -14.24 -7.12
C PHE A 665 0.14 -14.71 -6.85
N ASN A 666 -0.16 -14.99 -5.58
CA ASN A 666 -1.51 -15.36 -5.15
C ASN A 666 -2.23 -14.10 -4.67
N THR A 667 -3.21 -13.64 -5.43
CA THR A 667 -4.06 -12.48 -5.10
C THR A 667 -5.32 -12.96 -4.40
N ALA A 668 -6.07 -12.07 -3.73
CA ALA A 668 -7.30 -12.48 -3.02
C ALA A 668 -8.43 -12.97 -3.94
N SER A 669 -8.27 -12.83 -5.26
CA SER A 669 -9.21 -13.22 -6.32
C SER A 669 -8.94 -14.62 -6.92
N ASN A 670 -7.77 -15.21 -6.65
CA ASN A 670 -7.36 -16.58 -7.03
C ASN A 670 -7.15 -17.43 -5.77
#